data_AF-A0A2H0JQT7-F1
#
_entry.id   AF-A0A2H0JQT7-F1
#
_cell.length_a   1.000
_cell.length_b   1.000
_cell.length_c   1.000
_cell.angle_alpha   90.00
_cell.angle_beta   90.00
_cell.angle_gamma   90.00
#
_symmetry.space_group_name_H-M   'P 1'
#
loop_
_entity.id
_entity.type
_entity.pdbx_description
1 polymer ?
#
loop_
_entity_poly.entity_id
_entity_poly.type
_entity_poly.pdbx_seq_one_letter_code
_entity_poly.pdbx_strand_id
1 'polypeptide(L)'
;MGSREVIPVGFPCLIRKRYILLMRLHSLLLAALIAAQPANGGLRAADTDTSPGTLYEVTFDDIAHHEAHITVTFRDVPGDGSLRVTMSRSSPGRYALHEFAKNVYDVRATGRDGRPLAVERTDPFNWEITTSGGDVTLAYTLFADRADGTYSGFDRTQAHMNMPATFMWAPDLWDAPVSVRFHRPGPSWDIATQLFETDHPDVFTAPDMAYFMDSPTVIAPMTWYAWDISDGDRVIPYRIALRHQGTDEEGAAFARNVERIVRAQHRVFGEMPHYDNGSYTFIVGYTPWVHGDGMEHRNSTMVTSTNPLAPDGLANLGTMSHEFFHQWNVERIRPRDLEPFVFTSTNQTDLLWFAEGFTSYYTDLSIHRAGLSSAADYAVGLAARINTVLDSPGRMHRSVADMSRWAAFSDQGSFRDPMNTANTFISYYTWGSALGLGLDLALRSEYDTSVDALMRYLWQTYGRNERPITSSDLEQALAHVSGSTAFARKFFERYVFGNDAMDYDALLAHAGMLIRPAEPGAFTVGGRLAADGEGLRVQGPVLEGTPLHAAGIATGDLITRVDGREISHPAYLDALLDTFEPGRTLHIRVVSRGVTFDTMLTPVERTDREVVLFEDAGLEVTPDMMSLREAWLWQLDTEH
;
A
#
# COMPACT_ATOMS: atom_id res chain seq x y z
N MET A 1 10.71 -86.87 18.90
CA MET A 1 9.68 -85.90 19.33
C MET A 1 10.31 -84.94 20.32
N GLY A 2 10.26 -83.64 20.05
CA GLY A 2 10.11 -82.60 21.07
C GLY A 2 11.33 -82.12 21.85
N SER A 3 11.64 -80.82 21.62
CA SER A 3 12.26 -79.87 22.58
C SER A 3 13.77 -80.07 22.84
N ARG A 4 14.66 -79.07 22.96
CA ARG A 4 14.64 -77.72 23.57
C ARG A 4 15.83 -76.87 23.06
N GLU A 5 15.74 -75.54 23.28
CA GLU A 5 16.78 -74.50 23.50
C GLU A 5 18.23 -74.67 23.00
N VAL A 6 18.83 -73.55 22.54
CA VAL A 6 20.10 -72.96 23.03
C VAL A 6 20.52 -71.78 22.12
N ILE A 7 20.58 -70.58 22.69
CA ILE A 7 21.51 -69.46 22.34
C ILE A 7 22.83 -69.84 23.03
N PRO A 8 24.09 -69.65 22.50
CA PRO A 8 24.76 -68.35 22.66
C PRO A 8 26.04 -68.00 21.83
N VAL A 9 26.54 -66.78 22.09
CA VAL A 9 27.94 -66.24 22.02
C VAL A 9 28.55 -66.03 20.62
N GLY A 10 29.27 -64.95 20.29
CA GLY A 10 29.68 -63.75 21.02
C GLY A 10 30.85 -63.03 20.31
N PHE A 11 31.19 -61.84 20.83
CA PHE A 11 32.42 -61.07 20.55
C PHE A 11 33.69 -61.78 21.05
N PRO A 12 34.87 -61.49 20.46
CA PRO A 12 35.88 -60.70 21.20
C PRO A 12 36.58 -59.64 20.30
N CYS A 13 36.89 -58.43 20.76
CA CYS A 13 37.93 -58.01 21.73
C CYS A 13 39.37 -58.18 21.16
N LEU A 14 39.99 -57.13 20.59
CA LEU A 14 40.89 -56.13 21.22
C LEU A 14 42.27 -56.69 21.65
N ILE A 15 43.36 -56.01 21.22
CA ILE A 15 44.61 -55.65 21.96
C ILE A 15 45.97 -55.95 21.27
N ARG A 16 46.64 -54.84 20.86
CA ARG A 16 48.06 -54.39 21.04
C ARG A 16 49.23 -55.28 20.56
N LYS A 17 50.35 -54.77 19.99
CA LYS A 17 51.32 -53.72 20.42
C LYS A 17 52.33 -53.51 19.24
N ARG A 18 52.68 -52.28 18.79
CA ARG A 18 53.86 -51.40 19.15
C ARG A 18 55.24 -52.03 18.80
N TYR A 19 56.27 -51.43 18.16
CA TYR A 19 56.78 -50.06 17.81
C TYR A 19 57.79 -50.21 16.61
N ILE A 20 58.16 -49.24 15.76
CA ILE A 20 59.18 -48.16 15.94
C ILE A 20 59.21 -47.23 14.68
N LEU A 21 59.10 -45.90 14.90
CA LEU A 21 59.81 -44.72 14.30
C LEU A 21 59.88 -44.56 12.74
N LEU A 22 59.52 -43.45 12.08
CA LEU A 22 59.90 -42.03 12.27
C LEU A 22 58.90 -41.07 11.54
N MET A 23 58.56 -39.93 12.18
CA MET A 23 58.42 -38.55 11.64
C MET A 23 57.72 -38.35 10.26
N ARG A 24 56.63 -37.58 10.09
CA ARG A 24 56.31 -36.21 10.57
C ARG A 24 54.82 -35.88 10.30
N LEU A 25 54.22 -35.12 11.23
CA LEU A 25 53.00 -34.29 11.18
C LEU A 25 51.61 -34.95 10.90
N HIS A 26 50.96 -35.34 11.99
CA HIS A 26 49.51 -35.21 12.25
C HIS A 26 49.23 -33.78 12.78
N SER A 27 48.06 -33.14 12.73
CA SER A 27 46.72 -33.45 12.25
C SER A 27 45.80 -32.25 12.57
N LEU A 28 44.69 -32.16 11.84
CA LEU A 28 43.32 -31.79 12.31
C LEU A 28 43.12 -30.49 13.10
N LEU A 29 42.24 -29.61 12.61
CA LEU A 29 40.89 -29.43 13.17
C LEU A 29 40.07 -28.34 12.45
N LEU A 30 38.76 -28.60 12.45
CA LEU A 30 37.63 -27.68 12.25
C LEU A 30 37.36 -27.17 10.83
N ALA A 31 36.57 -27.94 10.10
CA ALA A 31 35.52 -27.36 9.27
C ALA A 31 34.57 -26.59 10.19
N ALA A 32 34.68 -25.27 10.20
CA ALA A 32 33.64 -24.41 10.75
C ALA A 32 32.47 -24.41 9.76
N LEU A 33 31.50 -25.30 9.98
CA LEU A 33 30.12 -24.97 9.63
C LEU A 33 29.77 -23.75 10.49
N ILE A 34 29.85 -22.55 9.89
CA ILE A 34 29.07 -21.44 10.40
C ILE A 34 27.64 -21.80 10.02
N ALA A 35 26.95 -22.48 10.93
CA ALA A 35 25.50 -22.31 11.01
C ALA A 35 25.31 -20.82 11.25
N ALA A 36 25.05 -20.06 10.19
CA ALA A 36 24.39 -18.78 10.34
C ALA A 36 23.06 -19.14 10.98
N GLN A 37 22.97 -18.98 12.30
CA GLN A 37 21.68 -18.89 12.94
C GLN A 37 20.95 -17.77 12.18
N PRO A 38 19.73 -18.00 11.67
CA PRO A 38 18.93 -16.87 11.25
C PRO A 38 18.87 -15.96 12.48
N ALA A 39 19.32 -14.72 12.33
CA ALA A 39 18.99 -13.70 13.29
C ALA A 39 17.46 -13.54 13.18
N ASN A 40 16.73 -14.33 13.96
CA ASN A 40 15.36 -13.99 14.34
C ASN A 40 15.48 -12.79 15.29
N GLY A 41 15.90 -11.66 14.73
CA GLY A 41 16.13 -10.41 15.42
C GLY A 41 14.87 -9.58 15.35
N GLY A 42 13.82 -10.00 16.06
CA GLY A 42 12.75 -9.06 16.36
C GLY A 42 13.36 -7.87 17.10
N LEU A 43 13.02 -6.65 16.66
CA LEU A 43 13.39 -5.44 17.40
C LEU A 43 12.76 -5.57 18.79
N ARG A 44 13.53 -5.26 19.83
CA ARG A 44 13.05 -5.27 21.21
C ARG A 44 12.83 -3.83 21.66
N ALA A 45 11.96 -3.64 22.66
CA ALA A 45 11.91 -2.40 23.40
C ALA A 45 13.34 -1.97 23.77
N ALA A 46 13.61 -0.66 23.74
CA ALA A 46 14.89 -0.13 24.19
C ALA A 46 15.19 -0.71 25.58
N ASP A 47 16.40 -1.24 25.76
CA ASP A 47 16.80 -1.81 27.04
C ASP A 47 16.70 -0.70 28.09
N THR A 48 15.94 -0.93 29.16
CA THR A 48 15.67 0.10 30.20
C THR A 48 16.93 0.64 30.87
N ASP A 49 18.08 -0.01 30.63
CA ASP A 49 19.42 0.36 31.10
C ASP A 49 20.15 1.34 30.16
N THR A 50 19.66 1.52 28.92
CA THR A 50 20.13 2.56 27.99
C THR A 50 19.23 3.79 28.09
N SER A 51 19.78 4.91 28.52
CA SER A 51 19.04 6.17 28.55
C SER A 51 18.68 6.59 27.12
N PRO A 52 17.41 6.92 26.80
CA PRO A 52 17.03 7.31 25.44
C PRO A 52 17.81 8.56 25.03
N GLY A 53 18.29 8.57 23.78
CA GLY A 53 19.04 9.70 23.21
C GLY A 53 18.14 10.83 22.72
N THR A 54 16.87 10.50 22.39
CA THR A 54 15.86 11.48 21.98
C THR A 54 14.60 11.31 22.82
N LEU A 55 14.11 12.41 23.42
CA LEU A 55 12.92 12.41 24.27
C LEU A 55 11.92 13.45 23.79
N TYR A 56 10.74 13.02 23.35
CA TYR A 56 9.65 13.88 22.95
C TYR A 56 8.59 14.02 24.05
N GLU A 57 8.01 15.21 24.15
CA GLU A 57 6.80 15.50 24.93
C GLU A 57 5.84 16.28 24.03
N VAL A 58 4.59 15.83 23.95
CA VAL A 58 3.56 16.43 23.08
C VAL A 58 2.35 16.81 23.91
N THR A 59 1.93 18.07 23.78
CA THR A 59 0.75 18.65 24.44
C THR A 59 -0.16 19.31 23.42
N PHE A 60 -1.47 19.32 23.70
CA PHE A 60 -2.49 19.84 22.79
C PHE A 60 -3.31 20.96 23.46
N ASP A 61 -2.62 21.92 24.07
CA ASP A 61 -3.26 22.99 24.85
C ASP A 61 -4.21 23.83 24.00
N ASP A 62 -3.93 23.98 22.70
CA ASP A 62 -4.79 24.68 21.74
C ASP A 62 -5.36 23.76 20.64
N ILE A 63 -5.76 22.55 21.02
CA ILE A 63 -6.34 21.56 20.10
C ILE A 63 -7.57 22.07 19.33
N ALA A 64 -8.28 23.07 19.86
CA ALA A 64 -9.43 23.67 19.21
C ALA A 64 -9.06 24.51 17.98
N HIS A 65 -7.80 24.92 17.87
CA HIS A 65 -7.24 25.64 16.72
C HIS A 65 -6.21 24.80 15.96
N HIS A 66 -6.27 23.48 16.12
CA HIS A 66 -5.47 22.52 15.36
C HIS A 66 -3.98 22.56 15.67
N GLU A 67 -3.61 22.86 16.91
CA GLU A 67 -2.22 23.03 17.33
C GLU A 67 -1.77 22.01 18.36
N ALA A 68 -0.53 21.56 18.19
CA ALA A 68 0.23 20.83 19.19
C ALA A 68 1.52 21.58 19.52
N HIS A 69 1.92 21.55 20.79
CA HIS A 69 3.26 21.96 21.21
C HIS A 69 4.11 20.71 21.41
N ILE A 70 5.26 20.69 20.74
CA ILE A 70 6.21 19.58 20.81
C ILE A 70 7.49 20.09 21.43
N THR A 71 7.97 19.38 22.44
CA THR A 71 9.31 19.54 23.00
C THR A 71 10.12 18.29 22.72
N VAL A 72 11.33 18.44 22.19
CA VAL A 72 12.29 17.35 22.00
C VAL A 72 13.57 17.67 22.74
N THR A 73 14.05 16.72 23.55
CA THR A 73 15.36 16.79 24.19
C THR A 73 16.28 15.77 23.53
N PHE A 74 17.32 16.27 22.89
CA PHE A 74 18.44 15.51 22.35
C PHE A 74 19.52 15.43 23.43
N ARG A 75 19.83 14.22 23.90
CA ARG A 75 20.83 14.00 24.96
C ARG A 75 22.21 13.81 24.40
N ASP A 76 23.20 14.17 25.21
CA ASP A 76 24.62 13.90 24.95
C ASP A 76 25.08 14.37 23.56
N VAL A 77 24.53 15.50 23.08
CA VAL A 77 24.89 16.09 21.79
C VAL A 77 26.39 16.39 21.76
N PRO A 78 27.12 16.04 20.70
CA PRO A 78 28.52 16.37 20.57
C PRO A 78 28.78 17.88 20.69
N GLY A 79 29.93 18.26 21.27
CA GLY A 79 30.35 19.66 21.39
C GLY A 79 31.05 20.21 20.15
N ASP A 80 30.59 19.82 18.96
CA ASP A 80 31.19 20.16 17.66
C ASP A 80 30.76 21.54 17.10
N GLY A 81 29.87 22.23 17.81
CA GLY A 81 29.51 23.62 17.60
C GLY A 81 28.09 23.85 17.08
N SER A 82 27.44 22.83 16.51
CA SER A 82 26.07 22.95 15.99
C SER A 82 25.34 21.61 15.95
N LEU A 83 24.09 21.59 16.36
CA LEU A 83 23.17 20.48 16.16
C LEU A 83 22.20 20.79 15.02
N ARG A 84 22.19 19.96 13.98
CA ARG A 84 21.19 20.03 12.92
C ARG A 84 19.92 19.29 13.32
N VAL A 85 18.79 19.95 13.12
CA VAL A 85 17.45 19.36 13.28
C VAL A 85 16.67 19.53 11.99
N THR A 86 16.01 18.46 11.56
CA THR A 86 15.33 18.34 10.27
C THR A 86 13.86 18.01 10.47
N MET A 87 13.00 18.55 9.62
CA MET A 87 11.64 18.07 9.42
C MET A 87 11.57 17.24 8.14
N SER A 88 10.88 16.11 8.19
CA SER A 88 10.77 15.21 7.05
C SER A 88 10.01 15.82 5.87
N ARG A 89 10.21 15.24 4.70
CA ARG A 89 9.56 15.57 3.42
C ARG A 89 8.90 14.36 2.76
N SER A 90 9.03 13.19 3.33
CA SER A 90 8.36 11.96 2.91
C SER A 90 8.01 11.15 4.15
N SER A 91 7.09 10.20 4.00
CA SER A 91 6.73 9.20 5.02
C SER A 91 6.91 7.80 4.43
N PRO A 92 6.99 6.74 5.26
CA PRO A 92 6.83 5.37 4.77
C PRO A 92 5.50 5.26 4.01
N GLY A 93 5.45 4.38 3.00
CA GLY A 93 4.30 4.19 2.09
C GLY A 93 3.85 5.41 1.26
N ARG A 94 4.62 6.52 1.28
CA ARG A 94 4.41 7.67 0.37
C ARG A 94 5.64 7.97 -0.48
N TYR A 95 5.42 8.05 -1.78
CA TYR A 95 6.48 8.10 -2.78
C TYR A 95 6.67 9.50 -3.38
N ALA A 96 5.84 10.47 -3.00
CA ALA A 96 6.00 11.88 -3.35
C ALA A 96 6.58 12.72 -2.19
N LEU A 97 7.04 13.93 -2.53
CA LEU A 97 7.49 14.89 -1.52
C LEU A 97 6.33 15.71 -0.98
N HIS A 98 6.41 15.95 0.31
CA HIS A 98 5.47 16.73 1.10
C HIS A 98 6.21 17.85 1.83
N GLU A 99 5.51 18.98 1.96
CA GLU A 99 6.06 20.21 2.53
C GLU A 99 5.68 20.29 4.02
N PHE A 100 5.96 19.26 4.82
CA PHE A 100 5.48 19.16 6.22
C PHE A 100 5.97 20.32 7.10
N ALA A 101 7.21 20.78 6.89
CA ALA A 101 7.82 21.90 7.62
C ALA A 101 7.09 23.24 7.49
N LYS A 102 6.18 23.40 6.51
CA LYS A 102 5.44 24.66 6.30
C LYS A 102 4.55 25.04 7.49
N ASN A 103 4.15 24.06 8.30
CA ASN A 103 3.25 24.24 9.44
C ASN A 103 3.97 24.31 10.80
N VAL A 104 5.31 24.30 10.80
CA VAL A 104 6.13 24.43 12.01
C VAL A 104 6.48 25.89 12.26
N TYR A 105 6.24 26.38 13.47
CA TYR A 105 6.57 27.75 13.89
C TYR A 105 6.91 27.83 15.39
N ASP A 106 7.31 29.03 15.85
CA ASP A 106 7.77 29.30 17.23
C ASP A 106 8.91 28.39 17.71
N VAL A 107 9.81 28.03 16.79
CA VAL A 107 10.97 27.18 17.07
C VAL A 107 11.96 27.90 17.99
N ARG A 108 12.28 27.28 19.12
CA ARG A 108 13.21 27.79 20.14
C ARG A 108 14.02 26.65 20.75
N ALA A 109 15.28 26.91 21.10
CA ALA A 109 16.14 25.92 21.74
C ALA A 109 16.74 26.43 23.04
N THR A 110 16.97 25.52 23.99
CA THR A 110 17.67 25.78 25.26
C THR A 110 18.69 24.68 25.54
N GLY A 111 19.79 25.03 26.19
CA GLY A 111 20.72 24.03 26.73
C GLY A 111 20.23 23.45 28.05
N ARG A 112 20.96 22.45 28.57
CA ARG A 112 20.70 21.79 29.87
C ARG A 112 20.48 22.74 31.05
N ASP A 113 21.12 23.91 31.05
CA ASP A 113 21.01 24.93 32.10
C ASP A 113 19.78 25.84 31.94
N GLY A 114 18.94 25.58 30.95
CA GLY A 114 17.76 26.37 30.60
C GLY A 114 18.07 27.67 29.86
N ARG A 115 19.34 27.94 29.51
CA ARG A 115 19.68 29.14 28.76
C ARG A 115 19.30 28.99 27.28
N PRO A 116 18.74 30.04 26.66
CA PRO A 116 18.46 30.04 25.23
C PRO A 116 19.71 29.78 24.39
N LEU A 117 19.57 28.95 23.36
CA LEU A 117 20.57 28.71 22.32
C LEU A 117 20.18 29.45 21.04
N ALA A 118 21.17 29.81 20.23
CA ALA A 118 20.91 30.41 18.92
C ALA A 118 20.37 29.34 17.97
N VAL A 119 19.26 29.65 17.28
CA VAL A 119 18.63 28.79 16.28
C VAL A 119 18.59 29.54 14.96
N GLU A 120 19.17 28.94 13.92
CA GLU A 120 19.14 29.45 12.55
C GLU A 120 18.40 28.47 11.65
N ARG A 121 17.36 28.93 10.93
CA ARG A 121 16.72 28.12 9.88
C ARG A 121 17.55 28.25 8.60
N THR A 122 18.32 27.21 8.27
CA THR A 122 19.29 27.24 7.15
C THR A 122 18.64 27.00 5.80
N ASP A 123 17.52 26.26 5.77
CA ASP A 123 16.66 26.08 4.60
C ASP A 123 15.21 25.80 5.06
N PRO A 124 14.23 25.61 4.15
CA PRO A 124 12.85 25.39 4.54
C PRO A 124 12.59 24.17 5.45
N PHE A 125 13.51 23.22 5.58
CA PHE A 125 13.31 21.98 6.33
C PHE A 125 14.36 21.73 7.42
N ASN A 126 15.37 22.60 7.54
CA ASN A 126 16.49 22.41 8.44
C ASN A 126 16.73 23.61 9.35
N TRP A 127 17.10 23.31 10.59
CA TRP A 127 17.47 24.25 11.64
C TRP A 127 18.82 23.86 12.23
N GLU A 128 19.71 24.82 12.39
CA GLU A 128 21.00 24.67 13.06
C GLU A 128 20.93 25.33 14.44
N ILE A 129 21.28 24.57 15.48
CA ILE A 129 21.28 25.03 16.87
C ILE A 129 22.74 25.13 17.33
N THR A 130 23.22 26.35 17.60
CA THR A 130 24.58 26.53 18.12
C THR A 130 24.68 26.02 19.57
N THR A 131 25.53 25.01 19.82
CA THR A 131 25.69 24.39 21.14
C THR A 131 27.15 24.00 21.40
N SER A 132 27.55 23.99 22.66
CA SER A 132 28.84 23.44 23.11
C SER A 132 28.76 21.95 23.49
N GLY A 133 27.64 21.30 23.18
CA GLY A 133 27.33 19.89 23.50
C GLY A 133 26.56 19.70 24.81
N GLY A 134 26.22 18.44 25.10
CA GLY A 134 25.31 18.05 26.19
C GLY A 134 23.85 18.09 25.78
N ASP A 135 22.93 18.13 26.75
CA ASP A 135 21.50 18.10 26.45
C ASP A 135 21.03 19.41 25.78
N VAL A 136 20.34 19.26 24.64
CA VAL A 136 19.70 20.36 23.91
C VAL A 136 18.20 20.07 23.84
N THR A 137 17.39 21.01 24.30
CA THR A 137 15.94 20.95 24.21
C THR A 137 15.45 21.92 23.15
N LEU A 138 14.76 21.44 22.13
CA LEU A 138 14.06 22.21 21.11
C LEU A 138 12.55 22.16 21.40
N ALA A 139 11.87 23.29 21.30
CA ALA A 139 10.42 23.37 21.37
C ALA A 139 9.87 24.12 20.16
N TYR A 140 8.71 23.68 19.66
CA TYR A 140 8.02 24.29 18.52
C TYR A 140 6.50 24.04 18.60
N THR A 141 5.76 24.84 17.84
CA THR A 141 4.33 24.63 17.60
C THR A 141 4.13 24.04 16.21
N LEU A 142 3.23 23.07 16.11
CA LEU A 142 2.80 22.46 14.86
C LEU A 142 1.31 22.70 14.65
N PHE A 143 0.96 23.33 13.52
CA PHE A 143 -0.41 23.38 13.03
C PHE A 143 -0.73 22.15 12.16
N ALA A 144 -1.83 21.45 12.43
CA ALA A 144 -2.20 20.27 11.66
C ALA A 144 -3.73 20.10 11.60
N ASP A 145 -4.32 20.32 10.42
CA ASP A 145 -5.78 20.28 10.17
C ASP A 145 -6.11 19.34 8.99
N ARG A 146 -5.43 18.19 8.93
CA ARG A 146 -5.66 17.18 7.90
C ARG A 146 -5.34 15.79 8.43
N ALA A 147 -6.31 15.16 9.09
CA ALA A 147 -6.16 13.79 9.59
C ALA A 147 -6.36 12.77 8.45
N ASP A 148 -5.28 12.11 8.03
CA ASP A 148 -5.27 10.99 7.10
C ASP A 148 -3.96 10.17 7.20
N GLY A 149 -3.81 9.08 6.45
CA GLY A 149 -2.60 8.24 6.48
C GLY A 149 -1.27 8.98 6.19
N THR A 150 -1.32 10.18 5.62
CA THR A 150 -0.15 10.96 5.20
C THR A 150 0.12 12.18 6.10
N TYR A 151 -0.92 12.82 6.63
CA TYR A 151 -0.84 14.09 7.33
C TYR A 151 -1.43 14.00 8.75
N SER A 152 -0.97 14.90 9.61
CA SER A 152 -1.48 15.04 10.97
C SER A 152 -2.73 15.93 11.02
N GLY A 153 -3.60 15.66 12.00
CA GLY A 153 -4.79 16.44 12.26
C GLY A 153 -5.14 16.49 13.74
N PHE A 154 -5.31 17.69 14.28
CA PHE A 154 -5.65 17.93 15.68
C PHE A 154 -6.99 18.65 15.75
N ASP A 155 -7.94 18.11 16.50
CA ASP A 155 -9.22 18.75 16.75
C ASP A 155 -9.82 18.26 18.07
N ARG A 156 -10.98 18.78 18.47
CA ARG A 156 -11.63 18.42 19.75
C ARG A 156 -12.07 16.95 19.85
N THR A 157 -11.93 16.17 18.80
CA THR A 157 -12.33 14.76 18.71
C THR A 157 -11.13 13.81 18.58
N GLN A 158 -9.95 14.31 18.17
CA GLN A 158 -8.76 13.49 17.96
C GLN A 158 -7.46 14.31 18.00
N ALA A 159 -6.36 13.65 18.34
CA ALA A 159 -5.03 14.01 17.92
C ALA A 159 -4.47 12.89 17.05
N HIS A 160 -4.49 13.10 15.73
CA HIS A 160 -4.04 12.17 14.71
C HIS A 160 -2.64 12.59 14.25
N MET A 161 -1.67 11.68 14.35
CA MET A 161 -0.27 11.95 14.03
C MET A 161 0.27 10.94 13.04
N ASN A 162 0.63 11.44 11.85
CA ASN A 162 1.66 10.85 11.00
C ASN A 162 3.02 11.34 11.54
N MET A 163 3.92 10.41 11.85
CA MET A 163 5.15 10.73 12.60
C MET A 163 6.10 11.66 11.83
N PRO A 164 6.43 11.40 10.55
CA PRO A 164 7.20 12.32 9.71
C PRO A 164 6.57 13.71 9.55
N ALA A 165 5.25 13.81 9.54
CA ALA A 165 4.53 15.08 9.48
C ALA A 165 4.44 15.81 10.84
N THR A 166 4.86 15.16 11.94
CA THR A 166 4.70 15.69 13.31
C THR A 166 6.03 16.03 13.97
N PHE A 167 7.06 15.20 13.81
CA PHE A 167 8.27 15.26 14.64
C PHE A 167 9.52 15.71 13.87
N MET A 168 10.12 16.81 14.34
CA MET A 168 11.48 17.20 13.95
C MET A 168 12.53 16.31 14.63
N TRP A 169 13.54 15.88 13.90
CA TRP A 169 14.55 14.90 14.33
C TRP A 169 15.98 15.37 14.03
N ALA A 170 16.96 14.85 14.78
CA ALA A 170 18.38 15.15 14.56
C ALA A 170 19.06 14.00 13.81
N PRO A 171 19.65 14.21 12.61
CA PRO A 171 20.27 13.14 11.84
C PRO A 171 21.41 12.42 12.56
N ASP A 172 22.17 13.12 13.40
CA ASP A 172 23.29 12.54 14.15
C ASP A 172 22.83 11.62 15.31
N LEU A 173 21.52 11.60 15.60
CA LEU A 173 20.90 10.75 16.63
C LEU A 173 19.90 9.75 16.03
N TRP A 174 20.03 9.43 14.74
CA TRP A 174 19.13 8.53 14.01
C TRP A 174 19.00 7.15 14.67
N ASP A 175 20.12 6.57 15.07
CA ASP A 175 20.18 5.22 15.68
C ASP A 175 19.91 5.23 17.20
N ALA A 176 19.67 6.40 17.80
CA ALA A 176 19.46 6.50 19.24
C ALA A 176 18.02 6.11 19.63
N PRO A 177 17.82 5.39 20.75
CA PRO A 177 16.48 5.08 21.23
C PRO A 177 15.64 6.33 21.47
N VAL A 178 14.37 6.25 21.11
CA VAL A 178 13.39 7.34 21.24
C VAL A 178 12.42 7.01 22.37
N SER A 179 12.12 8.01 23.20
CA SER A 179 10.99 7.99 24.13
C SER A 179 10.04 9.14 23.81
N VAL A 180 8.74 8.90 23.89
CA VAL A 180 7.72 9.93 23.69
C VAL A 180 6.69 9.87 24.81
N ARG A 181 6.33 11.04 25.35
CA ARG A 181 5.19 11.21 26.24
C ARG A 181 4.07 11.96 25.53
N PHE A 182 2.88 11.37 25.51
CA PHE A 182 1.69 11.98 24.93
C PHE A 182 0.75 12.49 26.02
N HIS A 183 0.49 13.79 26.05
CA HIS A 183 -0.45 14.37 27.01
C HIS A 183 -1.86 14.30 26.46
N ARG A 184 -2.66 13.38 26.99
CA ARG A 184 -4.05 13.17 26.57
C ARG A 184 -4.88 14.45 26.81
N PRO A 185 -5.61 14.97 25.80
CA PRO A 185 -6.49 16.13 25.96
C PRO A 185 -7.66 15.91 26.94
N GLY A 186 -8.05 14.65 27.17
CA GLY A 186 -9.11 14.30 28.10
C GLY A 186 -8.91 12.91 28.74
N PRO A 187 -9.52 12.66 29.90
CA PRO A 187 -9.31 11.41 30.65
C PRO A 187 -9.91 10.16 29.99
N SER A 188 -10.83 10.34 29.03
CA SER A 188 -11.45 9.24 28.26
C SER A 188 -10.73 8.95 26.95
N TRP A 189 -9.64 9.65 26.66
CA TRP A 189 -8.90 9.45 25.42
C TRP A 189 -7.90 8.32 25.63
N ASP A 190 -7.85 7.38 24.70
CA ASP A 190 -6.83 6.35 24.65
C ASP A 190 -5.78 6.69 23.59
N ILE A 191 -4.68 5.95 23.58
CA ILE A 191 -3.57 6.09 22.63
C ILE A 191 -3.47 4.80 21.83
N ALA A 192 -3.66 4.89 20.51
CA ALA A 192 -3.48 3.79 19.58
C ALA A 192 -2.20 3.99 18.77
N THR A 193 -1.26 3.04 18.89
CA THR A 193 0.03 3.05 18.20
C THR A 193 0.65 1.65 18.18
N GLN A 194 1.69 1.47 17.36
CA GLN A 194 2.58 0.29 17.41
C GLN A 194 3.82 0.48 18.30
N LEU A 195 4.08 1.68 18.83
CA LEU A 195 5.20 1.94 19.73
C LEU A 195 5.20 0.99 20.94
N PHE A 196 6.39 0.75 21.52
CA PHE A 196 6.53 -0.10 22.69
C PHE A 196 5.99 0.62 23.94
N GLU A 197 5.01 -0.01 24.60
CA GLU A 197 4.44 0.46 25.86
C GLU A 197 5.48 0.43 27.00
N THR A 198 5.31 1.33 27.98
CA THR A 198 6.09 1.35 29.22
C THR A 198 5.17 1.18 30.43
N ASP A 199 5.74 1.09 31.64
CA ASP A 199 4.94 1.07 32.88
C ASP A 199 4.10 2.35 33.08
N HIS A 200 4.41 3.43 32.36
CA HIS A 200 3.61 4.66 32.35
C HIS A 200 2.65 4.67 31.14
N PRO A 201 1.33 4.82 31.32
CA PRO A 201 0.31 4.63 30.27
C PRO A 201 0.33 5.68 29.15
N ASP A 202 1.11 6.74 29.32
CA ASP A 202 1.28 7.85 28.36
C ASP A 202 2.69 7.92 27.77
N VAL A 203 3.59 7.02 28.16
CA VAL A 203 4.98 7.02 27.70
C VAL A 203 5.23 5.76 26.89
N PHE A 204 5.78 5.97 25.70
CA PHE A 204 6.11 4.91 24.75
C PHE A 204 7.57 5.05 24.32
N THR A 205 8.11 3.98 23.73
CA THR A 205 9.49 3.95 23.23
C THR A 205 9.56 3.35 21.84
N ALA A 206 10.65 3.69 21.13
CA ALA A 206 11.08 3.05 19.90
C ALA A 206 12.57 2.73 19.99
N PRO A 207 13.04 1.63 19.36
CA PRO A 207 14.44 1.24 19.37
C PRO A 207 15.34 2.27 18.68
N ASP A 208 14.83 2.98 17.68
CA ASP A 208 15.52 3.99 16.88
C ASP A 208 14.53 4.98 16.24
N MET A 209 15.04 5.96 15.50
CA MET A 209 14.22 6.95 14.80
C MET A 209 13.45 6.35 13.63
N ALA A 210 13.97 5.32 12.95
CA ALA A 210 13.29 4.71 11.82
C ALA A 210 11.98 4.04 12.26
N TYR A 211 12.02 3.26 13.35
CA TYR A 211 10.84 2.66 13.95
C TYR A 211 9.87 3.72 14.47
N PHE A 212 10.37 4.79 15.10
CA PHE A 212 9.53 5.89 15.56
C PHE A 212 8.78 6.56 14.40
N MET A 213 9.48 6.82 13.29
CA MET A 213 8.89 7.43 12.08
C MET A 213 7.88 6.52 11.37
N ASP A 214 7.97 5.21 11.57
CA ASP A 214 7.00 4.22 11.06
C ASP A 214 5.84 3.93 12.04
N SER A 215 5.73 4.66 13.16
CA SER A 215 4.78 4.32 14.20
C SER A 215 3.65 5.35 14.33
N PRO A 216 2.63 5.35 13.45
CA PRO A 216 1.52 6.30 13.53
C PRO A 216 0.85 6.25 14.90
N THR A 217 0.24 7.37 15.31
CA THR A 217 -0.43 7.46 16.62
C THR A 217 -1.71 8.27 16.53
N VAL A 218 -2.78 7.72 17.08
CA VAL A 218 -4.04 8.45 17.30
C VAL A 218 -4.35 8.47 18.78
N ILE A 219 -4.66 9.66 19.29
CA ILE A 219 -5.16 9.86 20.64
C ILE A 219 -6.59 10.33 20.53
N ALA A 220 -7.54 9.57 21.06
CA ALA A 220 -8.96 9.92 20.99
C ALA A 220 -9.82 8.99 21.88
N PRO A 221 -11.10 9.30 22.12
CA PRO A 221 -12.06 8.29 22.54
C PRO A 221 -12.23 7.27 21.40
N MET A 222 -12.07 5.98 21.70
CA MET A 222 -12.11 4.91 20.70
C MET A 222 -12.74 3.63 21.28
N THR A 223 -13.35 2.84 20.40
CA THR A 223 -13.85 1.51 20.74
C THR A 223 -12.81 0.48 20.34
N TRP A 224 -12.42 -0.38 21.28
CA TRP A 224 -11.44 -1.42 21.05
C TRP A 224 -12.10 -2.77 20.77
N TYR A 225 -11.69 -3.41 19.69
CA TYR A 225 -11.99 -4.82 19.39
C TYR A 225 -10.68 -5.60 19.37
N ALA A 226 -10.71 -6.86 19.81
CA ALA A 226 -9.53 -7.71 19.80
C ALA A 226 -9.90 -9.17 19.52
N TRP A 227 -8.99 -9.87 18.88
CA TRP A 227 -9.04 -11.31 18.63
C TRP A 227 -7.63 -11.87 18.54
N ASP A 228 -7.50 -13.18 18.67
CA ASP A 228 -6.22 -13.86 18.53
C ASP A 228 -6.18 -14.71 17.25
N ILE A 229 -5.01 -14.76 16.62
CA ILE A 229 -4.71 -15.71 15.56
C ILE A 229 -3.67 -16.72 16.04
N SER A 230 -4.01 -17.99 15.99
CA SER A 230 -3.06 -19.09 16.19
C SER A 230 -2.28 -19.34 14.90
N ASP A 231 -0.95 -19.29 15.00
CA ASP A 231 -0.03 -19.52 13.88
C ASP A 231 1.11 -20.43 14.35
N GLY A 232 0.96 -21.75 14.08
CA GLY A 232 1.81 -22.77 14.68
C GLY A 232 1.71 -22.77 16.20
N ASP A 233 2.85 -22.61 16.89
CA ASP A 233 2.93 -22.53 18.36
C ASP A 233 2.71 -21.12 18.91
N ARG A 234 2.50 -20.12 18.04
CA ARG A 234 2.30 -18.71 18.42
C ARG A 234 0.81 -18.40 18.51
N VAL A 235 0.44 -17.60 19.51
CA VAL A 235 -0.86 -16.91 19.57
C VAL A 235 -0.57 -15.43 19.44
N ILE A 236 -1.12 -14.80 18.41
CA ILE A 236 -0.80 -13.44 18.03
C ILE A 236 -2.03 -12.56 18.26
N PRO A 237 -1.97 -11.59 19.19
CA PRO A 237 -3.05 -10.65 19.42
C PRO A 237 -3.19 -9.65 18.28
N TYR A 238 -4.43 -9.45 17.83
CA TYR A 238 -4.82 -8.37 16.94
C TYR A 238 -5.79 -7.46 17.67
N ARG A 239 -5.68 -6.16 17.41
CA ARG A 239 -6.57 -5.15 17.98
C ARG A 239 -6.98 -4.11 16.94
N ILE A 240 -8.22 -3.63 17.02
CA ILE A 240 -8.72 -2.48 16.26
C ILE A 240 -9.02 -1.37 17.25
N ALA A 241 -8.36 -0.23 17.07
CA ALA A 241 -8.74 1.05 17.65
C ALA A 241 -9.71 1.75 16.70
N LEU A 242 -11.03 1.65 16.96
CA LEU A 242 -12.05 2.14 16.05
C LEU A 242 -12.65 3.46 16.51
N ARG A 243 -12.57 4.46 15.64
CA ARG A 243 -13.32 5.71 15.74
C ARG A 243 -14.37 5.82 14.63
N HIS A 244 -15.62 6.01 15.02
CA HIS A 244 -16.75 6.15 14.11
C HIS A 244 -17.93 6.87 14.78
N GLN A 245 -18.96 7.21 14.01
CA GLN A 245 -20.24 7.76 14.52
C GLN A 245 -21.43 6.78 14.42
N GLY A 246 -21.15 5.53 14.02
CA GLY A 246 -22.15 4.45 13.93
C GLY A 246 -22.48 3.81 15.29
N THR A 247 -23.30 2.77 15.28
CA THR A 247 -23.65 2.02 16.51
C THR A 247 -22.58 0.98 16.89
N ASP A 248 -22.60 0.51 18.15
CA ASP A 248 -21.69 -0.54 18.62
C ASP A 248 -21.83 -1.83 17.79
N GLU A 249 -23.04 -2.13 17.31
CA GLU A 249 -23.31 -3.27 16.42
C GLU A 249 -22.64 -3.13 15.06
N GLU A 250 -22.67 -1.93 14.46
CA GLU A 250 -21.99 -1.63 13.20
C GLU A 250 -20.46 -1.75 13.35
N GLY A 251 -19.91 -1.20 14.45
CA GLY A 251 -18.50 -1.35 14.79
C GLY A 251 -18.09 -2.81 14.98
N ALA A 252 -18.91 -3.60 15.68
CA ALA A 252 -18.67 -5.01 15.89
C ALA A 252 -18.79 -5.83 14.60
N ALA A 253 -19.72 -5.48 13.70
CA ALA A 253 -19.85 -6.11 12.39
C ALA A 253 -18.62 -5.87 11.52
N PHE A 254 -18.16 -4.62 11.47
CA PHE A 254 -16.92 -4.26 10.77
C PHE A 254 -15.71 -5.04 11.33
N ALA A 255 -15.52 -5.07 12.66
CA ALA A 255 -14.41 -5.78 13.29
C ALA A 255 -14.39 -7.28 12.95
N ARG A 256 -15.56 -7.96 12.96
CA ARG A 256 -15.67 -9.37 12.55
C ARG A 256 -15.29 -9.59 11.09
N ASN A 257 -15.66 -8.67 10.21
CA ASN A 257 -15.33 -8.78 8.79
C ASN A 257 -13.82 -8.54 8.55
N VAL A 258 -13.20 -7.62 9.28
CA VAL A 258 -11.74 -7.43 9.26
C VAL A 258 -11.03 -8.71 9.70
N GLU A 259 -11.46 -9.35 10.80
CA GLU A 259 -10.89 -10.63 11.24
C GLU A 259 -10.96 -11.71 10.15
N ARG A 260 -12.10 -11.83 9.44
CA ARG A 260 -12.24 -12.79 8.33
C ARG A 260 -11.26 -12.51 7.19
N ILE A 261 -11.02 -11.24 6.88
CA ILE A 261 -10.02 -10.83 5.88
C ILE A 261 -8.61 -11.21 6.35
N VAL A 262 -8.27 -10.95 7.63
CA VAL A 262 -6.98 -11.33 8.22
C VAL A 262 -6.73 -12.84 8.05
N ARG A 263 -7.73 -13.66 8.34
CA ARG A 263 -7.66 -15.13 8.17
C ARG A 263 -7.51 -15.54 6.71
N ALA A 264 -8.18 -14.85 5.78
CA ALA A 264 -8.06 -15.15 4.35
C ALA A 264 -6.64 -14.83 3.85
N GLN A 265 -6.10 -13.67 4.22
CA GLN A 265 -4.74 -13.29 3.83
C GLN A 265 -3.68 -14.17 4.48
N HIS A 266 -3.89 -14.61 5.73
CA HIS A 266 -3.03 -15.63 6.36
C HIS A 266 -2.95 -16.91 5.54
N ARG A 267 -4.08 -17.41 5.01
CA ARG A 267 -4.10 -18.60 4.12
C ARG A 267 -3.35 -18.37 2.81
N VAL A 268 -3.24 -17.14 2.32
CA VAL A 268 -2.39 -16.82 1.16
C VAL A 268 -0.93 -17.09 1.48
N PHE A 269 -0.40 -16.60 2.61
CA PHE A 269 1.03 -16.71 2.92
C PHE A 269 1.43 -17.99 3.70
N GLY A 270 0.49 -18.59 4.41
CA GLY A 270 0.68 -19.81 5.21
C GLY A 270 1.31 -19.60 6.59
N GLU A 271 1.84 -18.41 6.88
CA GLU A 271 2.33 -18.02 8.20
C GLU A 271 2.17 -16.50 8.41
N MET A 272 2.07 -16.08 9.67
CA MET A 272 2.01 -14.68 10.07
C MET A 272 3.41 -14.11 10.27
N PRO A 273 3.64 -12.82 9.95
CA PRO A 273 4.90 -12.15 10.27
C PRO A 273 5.22 -12.17 11.76
N HIS A 274 6.49 -11.93 12.08
CA HIS A 274 6.89 -11.59 13.43
C HIS A 274 6.64 -10.10 13.67
N TYR A 275 5.76 -9.77 14.63
CA TYR A 275 5.52 -8.39 15.06
C TYR A 275 6.45 -8.04 16.21
N ASP A 276 7.12 -6.89 16.14
CA ASP A 276 8.19 -6.55 17.09
C ASP A 276 7.67 -6.35 18.52
N ASN A 277 6.47 -5.78 18.66
CA ASN A 277 5.79 -5.63 19.94
C ASN A 277 4.90 -6.84 20.31
N GLY A 278 4.91 -7.90 19.49
CA GLY A 278 4.12 -9.11 19.70
C GLY A 278 2.66 -9.04 19.25
N SER A 279 2.17 -7.91 18.71
CA SER A 279 0.78 -7.71 18.30
C SER A 279 0.66 -6.91 16.99
N TYR A 280 -0.54 -6.87 16.40
CA TYR A 280 -0.85 -5.98 15.29
C TYR A 280 -2.04 -5.08 15.60
N THR A 281 -1.92 -3.78 15.28
CA THR A 281 -2.93 -2.76 15.60
C THR A 281 -3.50 -2.12 14.35
N PHE A 282 -4.80 -2.24 14.13
CA PHE A 282 -5.51 -1.42 13.16
C PHE A 282 -5.94 -0.11 13.81
N ILE A 283 -5.48 1.02 13.29
CA ILE A 283 -5.83 2.36 13.76
C ILE A 283 -6.83 2.95 12.76
N VAL A 284 -8.12 2.97 13.13
CA VAL A 284 -9.22 3.19 12.18
C VAL A 284 -10.02 4.44 12.54
N GLY A 285 -10.16 5.37 11.60
CA GLY A 285 -10.97 6.59 11.76
C GLY A 285 -11.96 6.79 10.62
N TYR A 286 -13.24 6.48 10.84
CA TYR A 286 -14.31 6.65 9.85
C TYR A 286 -15.30 7.72 10.28
N THR A 287 -15.00 8.96 9.93
CA THR A 287 -15.74 10.15 10.38
C THR A 287 -15.80 11.23 9.29
N PRO A 288 -16.80 12.13 9.28
CA PRO A 288 -16.92 13.19 8.27
C PRO A 288 -15.78 14.23 8.23
N TRP A 289 -14.88 14.24 9.21
CA TRP A 289 -13.84 15.27 9.39
C TRP A 289 -12.41 14.73 9.28
N VAL A 290 -12.24 13.49 8.79
CA VAL A 290 -10.96 13.01 8.28
C VAL A 290 -10.94 13.09 6.75
N HIS A 291 -9.80 12.82 6.13
CA HIS A 291 -9.74 12.58 4.69
C HIS A 291 -9.66 11.07 4.41
N GLY A 292 -10.01 10.66 3.19
CA GLY A 292 -9.92 9.26 2.79
C GLY A 292 -8.47 8.92 2.44
N ASP A 293 -7.88 7.99 3.19
CA ASP A 293 -6.50 7.52 2.96
C ASP A 293 -6.20 6.26 3.77
N GLY A 294 -5.20 5.48 3.33
CA GLY A 294 -4.66 4.31 4.02
C GLY A 294 -3.14 4.30 3.99
N MET A 295 -2.54 3.83 5.08
CA MET A 295 -1.09 3.70 5.22
C MET A 295 -0.72 2.40 5.93
N GLU A 296 0.13 1.61 5.30
CA GLU A 296 0.76 0.44 5.86
C GLU A 296 1.89 0.82 6.82
N HIS A 297 2.02 0.04 7.90
CA HIS A 297 3.15 0.12 8.81
C HIS A 297 3.53 -1.28 9.29
N ARG A 298 4.73 -1.38 9.87
CA ARG A 298 5.34 -2.67 10.19
C ARG A 298 4.49 -3.59 11.07
N ASN A 299 3.85 -3.02 12.10
CA ASN A 299 3.00 -3.73 13.08
C ASN A 299 1.62 -3.05 13.26
N SER A 300 1.26 -2.16 12.35
CA SER A 300 -0.02 -1.48 12.38
C SER A 300 -0.43 -1.02 10.98
N THR A 301 -1.64 -0.50 10.88
CA THR A 301 -2.03 0.33 9.75
C THR A 301 -2.87 1.48 10.27
N MET A 302 -2.83 2.60 9.55
CA MET A 302 -3.68 3.74 9.79
C MET A 302 -4.61 3.93 8.58
N VAL A 303 -5.91 3.79 8.80
CA VAL A 303 -6.92 3.95 7.75
C VAL A 303 -7.97 4.97 8.14
N THR A 304 -8.36 5.79 7.16
CA THR A 304 -9.29 6.88 7.34
C THR A 304 -10.25 6.99 6.17
N SER A 305 -11.49 7.37 6.45
CA SER A 305 -12.54 7.52 5.44
C SER A 305 -13.63 8.46 5.94
N THR A 306 -14.21 9.22 5.02
CA THR A 306 -15.42 10.01 5.28
C THR A 306 -16.69 9.17 5.19
N ASN A 307 -16.60 7.96 4.60
CA ASN A 307 -17.74 7.06 4.53
C ASN A 307 -18.02 6.46 5.92
N PRO A 308 -19.27 6.51 6.39
CA PRO A 308 -19.64 5.89 7.66
C PRO A 308 -19.55 4.36 7.57
N LEU A 309 -19.60 3.72 8.73
CA LEU A 309 -19.86 2.28 8.79
C LEU A 309 -21.26 1.95 8.24
N ALA A 310 -21.42 0.71 7.77
CA ALA A 310 -22.70 0.17 7.33
C ALA A 310 -23.17 -0.94 8.30
N PRO A 311 -24.49 -1.21 8.39
CA PRO A 311 -25.06 -2.26 9.24
C PRO A 311 -24.46 -3.66 9.05
N ASP A 312 -24.06 -3.99 7.83
CA ASP A 312 -23.42 -5.27 7.48
C ASP A 312 -21.90 -5.29 7.72
N GLY A 313 -21.30 -4.15 8.08
CA GLY A 313 -19.87 -3.98 8.26
C GLY A 313 -19.06 -4.11 6.97
N LEU A 314 -19.67 -3.99 5.78
CA LEU A 314 -18.98 -4.15 4.50
C LEU A 314 -18.34 -2.85 3.97
N ALA A 315 -18.88 -1.70 4.38
CA ALA A 315 -18.28 -0.41 4.04
C ALA A 315 -16.84 -0.29 4.57
N ASN A 316 -15.96 0.33 3.77
CA ASN A 316 -14.55 0.57 4.06
C ASN A 316 -13.63 -0.68 4.18
N LEU A 317 -14.12 -1.89 3.89
CA LEU A 317 -13.27 -3.10 3.94
C LEU A 317 -12.19 -3.14 2.86
N GLY A 318 -12.38 -2.45 1.74
CA GLY A 318 -11.39 -2.36 0.65
C GLY A 318 -10.03 -1.84 1.15
N THR A 319 -10.02 -0.64 1.72
CA THR A 319 -8.79 -0.04 2.28
C THR A 319 -8.18 -0.91 3.37
N MET A 320 -8.98 -1.48 4.28
CA MET A 320 -8.46 -2.39 5.31
C MET A 320 -7.81 -3.65 4.75
N SER A 321 -8.43 -4.26 3.74
CA SER A 321 -7.87 -5.44 3.06
C SER A 321 -6.55 -5.08 2.38
N HIS A 322 -6.48 -3.91 1.75
CA HIS A 322 -5.28 -3.39 1.11
C HIS A 322 -4.13 -3.21 2.12
N GLU A 323 -4.34 -2.38 3.13
CA GLU A 323 -3.28 -2.04 4.09
C GLU A 323 -2.84 -3.23 4.94
N PHE A 324 -3.75 -4.15 5.27
CA PHE A 324 -3.35 -5.34 6.01
C PHE A 324 -2.44 -6.25 5.19
N PHE A 325 -2.70 -6.39 3.89
CA PHE A 325 -1.89 -7.24 3.01
C PHE A 325 -0.45 -6.73 2.91
N HIS A 326 -0.28 -5.41 3.06
CA HIS A 326 1.01 -4.77 3.00
C HIS A 326 1.99 -5.23 4.08
N GLN A 327 1.51 -5.75 5.21
CA GLN A 327 2.39 -6.29 6.26
C GLN A 327 3.38 -7.35 5.73
N TRP A 328 2.95 -8.11 4.71
CA TRP A 328 3.79 -9.03 3.96
C TRP A 328 4.38 -8.31 2.76
N ASN A 329 3.55 -7.70 1.92
CA ASN A 329 3.98 -7.12 0.65
C ASN A 329 4.26 -5.62 0.75
N VAL A 330 5.52 -5.22 0.51
CA VAL A 330 6.13 -3.91 0.76
C VAL A 330 6.71 -3.72 2.16
N GLU A 331 6.01 -4.11 3.25
CA GLU A 331 6.61 -3.95 4.58
C GLU A 331 7.76 -4.93 4.84
N ARG A 332 7.69 -6.14 4.26
CA ARG A 332 8.70 -7.19 4.45
C ARG A 332 9.21 -7.79 3.14
N ILE A 333 8.33 -8.02 2.16
CA ILE A 333 8.72 -8.24 0.76
C ILE A 333 8.91 -6.85 0.14
N ARG A 334 10.00 -6.19 0.52
CA ARG A 334 10.24 -4.78 0.23
C ARG A 334 11.16 -4.59 -0.98
N PRO A 335 10.83 -3.72 -1.95
CA PRO A 335 11.79 -3.28 -2.95
C PRO A 335 13.03 -2.67 -2.30
N ARG A 336 14.22 -3.04 -2.78
CA ARG A 336 15.50 -2.53 -2.25
C ARG A 336 15.60 -1.01 -2.29
N ASP A 337 14.98 -0.35 -3.27
CA ASP A 337 15.05 1.10 -3.40
C ASP A 337 14.19 1.84 -2.34
N LEU A 338 13.40 1.10 -1.56
CA LEU A 338 12.59 1.61 -0.43
C LEU A 338 13.20 1.26 0.94
N GLU A 339 14.44 0.75 0.98
CA GLU A 339 15.10 0.34 2.22
C GLU A 339 16.59 0.78 2.28
N PRO A 340 16.99 1.60 3.28
CA PRO A 340 16.14 2.27 4.27
C PRO A 340 15.31 3.40 3.63
N PHE A 341 14.22 3.80 4.26
CA PHE A 341 13.46 4.97 3.84
C PHE A 341 14.31 6.25 3.99
N VAL A 342 14.38 7.04 2.92
CA VAL A 342 14.97 8.38 2.96
C VAL A 342 13.85 9.40 3.16
N PHE A 343 13.85 10.06 4.31
CA PHE A 343 12.79 10.98 4.74
C PHE A 343 12.91 12.40 4.17
N THR A 344 13.93 12.68 3.37
CA THR A 344 14.22 14.03 2.83
C THR A 344 14.16 14.10 1.30
N SER A 345 13.97 12.96 0.63
CA SER A 345 13.89 12.82 -0.82
C SER A 345 12.80 11.82 -1.22
N THR A 346 12.47 11.77 -2.51
CA THR A 346 11.57 10.75 -3.07
C THR A 346 12.22 9.37 -3.05
N ASN A 347 11.56 8.38 -2.46
CA ASN A 347 11.98 6.97 -2.54
C ASN A 347 11.42 6.36 -3.83
N GLN A 348 12.16 6.50 -4.94
CA GLN A 348 11.72 6.05 -6.25
C GLN A 348 12.09 4.57 -6.48
N THR A 349 11.12 3.77 -6.91
CA THR A 349 11.35 2.37 -7.31
C THR A 349 10.58 2.02 -8.59
N ASP A 350 11.00 0.96 -9.28
CA ASP A 350 10.30 0.42 -10.44
C ASP A 350 9.38 -0.78 -10.12
N LEU A 351 9.20 -1.07 -8.83
CA LEU A 351 8.45 -2.23 -8.33
C LEU A 351 7.09 -1.90 -7.67
N LEU A 352 6.59 -0.66 -7.75
CA LEU A 352 5.28 -0.33 -7.17
C LEU A 352 4.12 -1.06 -7.87
N TRP A 353 4.24 -1.38 -9.15
CA TRP A 353 3.26 -2.25 -9.83
C TRP A 353 3.11 -3.62 -9.17
N PHE A 354 4.16 -4.10 -8.49
CA PHE A 354 4.12 -5.31 -7.70
C PHE A 354 3.72 -5.00 -6.24
N ALA A 355 4.42 -4.07 -5.58
CA ALA A 355 4.17 -3.74 -4.17
C ALA A 355 2.73 -3.25 -3.92
N GLU A 356 2.20 -2.42 -4.81
CA GLU A 356 0.89 -1.77 -4.71
C GLU A 356 -0.13 -2.44 -5.61
N GLY A 357 0.29 -2.79 -6.82
CA GLY A 357 -0.60 -3.40 -7.80
C GLY A 357 -0.99 -4.84 -7.47
N PHE A 358 -0.06 -5.68 -7.00
CA PHE A 358 -0.44 -7.05 -6.57
C PHE A 358 -1.22 -6.98 -5.25
N THR A 359 -0.92 -6.06 -4.35
CA THR A 359 -1.75 -5.80 -3.17
C THR A 359 -3.18 -5.38 -3.57
N SER A 360 -3.32 -4.53 -4.59
CA SER A 360 -4.61 -4.17 -5.19
C SER A 360 -5.35 -5.35 -5.82
N TYR A 361 -4.64 -6.31 -6.41
CA TYR A 361 -5.23 -7.58 -6.87
C TYR A 361 -5.78 -8.39 -5.70
N TYR A 362 -5.01 -8.51 -4.62
CA TYR A 362 -5.43 -9.22 -3.42
C TYR A 362 -6.49 -8.49 -2.60
N THR A 363 -6.71 -7.18 -2.80
CA THR A 363 -7.66 -6.38 -2.02
C THR A 363 -9.08 -6.96 -2.09
N ASP A 364 -9.68 -7.00 -3.28
CA ASP A 364 -11.04 -7.52 -3.46
C ASP A 364 -11.08 -9.05 -3.46
N LEU A 365 -10.00 -9.68 -3.91
CA LEU A 365 -9.88 -11.14 -3.88
C LEU A 365 -9.90 -11.65 -2.43
N SER A 366 -9.23 -10.98 -1.50
CA SER A 366 -9.25 -11.36 -0.08
C SER A 366 -10.62 -11.14 0.57
N ILE A 367 -11.36 -10.10 0.16
CA ILE A 367 -12.75 -9.88 0.62
C ILE A 367 -13.65 -11.02 0.12
N HIS A 368 -13.52 -11.40 -1.15
CA HIS A 368 -14.24 -12.53 -1.71
C HIS A 368 -13.88 -13.84 -1.00
N ARG A 369 -12.58 -14.11 -0.84
CA ARG A 369 -12.06 -15.32 -0.17
C ARG A 369 -12.39 -15.38 1.32
N ALA A 370 -12.65 -14.23 1.95
CA ALA A 370 -13.20 -14.15 3.29
C ALA A 370 -14.69 -14.50 3.35
N GLY A 371 -15.38 -14.68 2.21
CA GLY A 371 -16.81 -14.96 2.09
C GLY A 371 -17.68 -13.72 2.31
N LEU A 372 -17.17 -12.53 1.96
CA LEU A 372 -17.82 -11.23 2.17
C LEU A 372 -18.36 -10.62 0.87
N SER A 373 -18.15 -11.27 -0.28
CA SER A 373 -18.73 -10.89 -1.57
C SER A 373 -19.01 -12.13 -2.43
N SER A 374 -19.96 -12.02 -3.36
CA SER A 374 -20.23 -13.10 -4.32
C SER A 374 -19.20 -13.12 -5.46
N ALA A 375 -19.16 -14.21 -6.24
CA ALA A 375 -18.31 -14.27 -7.44
C ALA A 375 -18.75 -13.25 -8.51
N ALA A 376 -20.06 -12.95 -8.60
CA ALA A 376 -20.58 -11.93 -9.49
C ALA A 376 -20.13 -10.52 -9.07
N ASP A 377 -20.19 -10.19 -7.77
CA ASP A 377 -19.69 -8.91 -7.25
C ASP A 377 -18.19 -8.75 -7.53
N TYR A 378 -17.42 -9.83 -7.34
CA TYR A 378 -15.99 -9.84 -7.67
C TYR A 378 -15.74 -9.61 -9.17
N ALA A 379 -16.50 -10.26 -10.05
CA ALA A 379 -16.39 -10.10 -11.51
C ALA A 379 -16.62 -8.64 -11.97
N VAL A 380 -17.57 -7.93 -11.37
CA VAL A 380 -17.80 -6.49 -11.65
C VAL A 380 -16.53 -5.68 -11.39
N GLY A 381 -15.81 -5.96 -10.29
CA GLY A 381 -14.55 -5.30 -9.97
C GLY A 381 -13.40 -5.63 -10.94
N LEU A 382 -13.41 -6.81 -11.58
CA LEU A 382 -12.43 -7.16 -12.60
C LEU A 382 -12.60 -6.31 -13.86
N ALA A 383 -13.84 -6.12 -14.30
CA ALA A 383 -14.18 -5.37 -15.49
C ALA A 383 -13.62 -3.94 -15.44
N ALA A 384 -13.78 -3.23 -14.30
CA ALA A 384 -13.31 -1.86 -14.13
C ALA A 384 -11.79 -1.73 -14.37
N ARG A 385 -11.00 -2.65 -13.82
CA ARG A 385 -9.54 -2.67 -13.95
C ARG A 385 -9.09 -2.99 -15.37
N ILE A 386 -9.72 -4.01 -15.99
CA ILE A 386 -9.44 -4.41 -17.38
C ILE A 386 -9.72 -3.25 -18.33
N ASN A 387 -10.90 -2.62 -18.24
CA ASN A 387 -11.23 -1.48 -19.09
C ASN A 387 -10.24 -0.32 -18.91
N THR A 388 -9.87 0.02 -17.68
CA THR A 388 -8.90 1.09 -17.41
C THR A 388 -7.57 0.86 -18.13
N VAL A 389 -7.06 -0.37 -18.14
CA VAL A 389 -5.77 -0.70 -18.78
C VAL A 389 -5.89 -0.82 -20.31
N LEU A 390 -6.96 -1.42 -20.80
CA LEU A 390 -7.15 -1.63 -22.24
C LEU A 390 -7.45 -0.32 -22.98
N ASP A 391 -8.25 0.55 -22.38
CA ASP A 391 -8.77 1.75 -23.04
C ASP A 391 -7.92 3.00 -22.76
N SER A 392 -6.97 2.95 -21.81
CA SER A 392 -6.09 4.08 -21.54
C SER A 392 -4.97 4.19 -22.57
N PRO A 393 -4.80 5.36 -23.23
CA PRO A 393 -3.65 5.62 -24.09
C PRO A 393 -2.33 5.68 -23.33
N GLY A 394 -2.35 5.82 -21.99
CA GLY A 394 -1.15 5.89 -21.16
C GLY A 394 -0.22 4.70 -21.32
N ARG A 395 -0.77 3.52 -21.64
CA ARG A 395 -0.03 2.30 -21.94
C ARG A 395 0.93 2.48 -23.13
N MET A 396 0.57 3.29 -24.11
CA MET A 396 1.42 3.54 -25.29
C MET A 396 2.60 4.47 -25.00
N HIS A 397 2.60 5.17 -23.85
CA HIS A 397 3.62 6.15 -23.50
C HIS A 397 4.63 5.64 -22.47
N ARG A 398 4.24 4.73 -21.58
CA ARG A 398 5.05 4.25 -20.46
C ARG A 398 4.72 2.80 -20.15
N SER A 399 5.74 2.04 -19.71
CA SER A 399 5.55 0.71 -19.12
C SER A 399 5.00 0.80 -17.70
N VAL A 400 4.51 -0.29 -17.12
CA VAL A 400 4.02 -0.27 -15.72
C VAL A 400 5.15 -0.04 -14.71
N ALA A 401 6.37 -0.49 -15.04
CA ALA A 401 7.57 -0.15 -14.29
C ALA A 401 7.88 1.36 -14.35
N ASP A 402 7.68 2.00 -15.50
CA ASP A 402 7.80 3.46 -15.61
C ASP A 402 6.70 4.20 -14.84
N MET A 403 5.46 3.69 -14.82
CA MET A 403 4.40 4.25 -13.97
C MET A 403 4.79 4.22 -12.50
N SER A 404 5.44 3.14 -12.04
CA SER A 404 5.96 3.02 -10.67
C SER A 404 7.02 4.09 -10.37
N ARG A 405 7.98 4.28 -11.28
CA ARG A 405 9.00 5.35 -11.16
C ARG A 405 8.37 6.75 -11.14
N TRP A 406 7.21 6.89 -11.76
CA TRP A 406 6.49 8.15 -11.87
C TRP A 406 5.65 8.50 -10.63
N ALA A 407 5.60 7.62 -9.62
CA ALA A 407 4.84 7.82 -8.39
C ALA A 407 5.11 9.16 -7.69
N ALA A 408 6.35 9.66 -7.74
CA ALA A 408 6.73 10.97 -7.21
C ALA A 408 5.88 12.15 -7.75
N PHE A 409 5.22 11.96 -8.89
CA PHE A 409 4.35 12.96 -9.52
C PHE A 409 2.85 12.62 -9.46
N SER A 410 2.48 11.40 -9.05
CA SER A 410 1.08 10.95 -9.02
C SER A 410 0.55 10.62 -7.62
N ASP A 411 1.44 10.32 -6.68
CA ASP A 411 1.10 9.88 -5.32
C ASP A 411 0.89 11.08 -4.40
N GLN A 412 -0.23 11.78 -4.59
CA GLN A 412 -0.59 13.01 -3.86
C GLN A 412 0.39 14.19 -4.00
N GLY A 413 1.27 14.16 -5.01
CA GLY A 413 2.11 15.31 -5.36
C GLY A 413 1.28 16.53 -5.75
N SER A 414 1.66 17.70 -5.24
CA SER A 414 0.96 18.97 -5.49
C SER A 414 1.66 19.81 -6.55
N PHE A 415 1.05 19.95 -7.73
CA PHE A 415 1.58 20.72 -8.87
C PHE A 415 0.59 21.82 -9.28
N ARG A 416 1.10 23.01 -9.65
CA ARG A 416 0.25 24.13 -10.08
C ARG A 416 -0.09 24.08 -11.56
N ASP A 417 0.85 23.63 -12.39
CA ASP A 417 0.64 23.46 -13.81
C ASP A 417 -0.11 22.15 -14.10
N PRO A 418 -1.08 22.15 -15.04
CA PRO A 418 -1.80 20.94 -15.39
C PRO A 418 -0.90 19.89 -16.04
N MET A 419 -1.17 18.61 -15.72
CA MET A 419 -0.47 17.48 -16.29
C MET A 419 -1.37 16.71 -17.27
N ASN A 420 -0.80 16.16 -18.34
CA ASN A 420 -1.53 15.31 -19.29
C ASN A 420 -1.61 13.83 -18.80
N THR A 421 -1.88 13.62 -17.52
CA THR A 421 -1.86 12.28 -16.88
C THR A 421 -2.94 11.36 -17.43
N ALA A 422 -4.12 11.89 -17.76
CA ALA A 422 -5.19 11.10 -18.37
C ALA A 422 -4.74 10.40 -19.67
N ASN A 423 -3.80 11.01 -20.41
CA ASN A 423 -3.27 10.42 -21.65
C ASN A 423 -1.97 9.64 -21.47
N THR A 424 -1.18 9.96 -20.45
CA THR A 424 0.21 9.48 -20.36
C THR A 424 0.46 8.59 -19.13
N PHE A 425 -0.50 8.49 -18.22
CA PHE A 425 -0.37 7.77 -16.96
C PHE A 425 -1.52 6.80 -16.74
N ILE A 426 -1.18 5.63 -16.20
CA ILE A 426 -2.13 4.66 -15.64
C ILE A 426 -1.61 4.38 -14.24
N SER A 427 -2.49 4.37 -13.25
CA SER A 427 -2.09 4.03 -11.89
C SER A 427 -1.40 2.67 -11.86
N TYR A 428 -0.22 2.60 -11.25
CA TYR A 428 0.51 1.34 -11.04
C TYR A 428 -0.27 0.39 -10.10
N TYR A 429 -1.19 0.91 -9.28
CA TYR A 429 -2.18 0.11 -8.56
C TYR A 429 -3.10 -0.63 -9.53
N THR A 430 -3.79 0.11 -10.42
CA THR A 430 -4.79 -0.47 -11.33
C THR A 430 -4.16 -1.36 -12.38
N TRP A 431 -3.07 -0.91 -13.01
CA TRP A 431 -2.38 -1.70 -14.02
C TRP A 431 -1.67 -2.89 -13.40
N GLY A 432 -0.99 -2.72 -12.26
CA GLY A 432 -0.40 -3.85 -11.55
C GLY A 432 -1.44 -4.85 -11.04
N SER A 433 -2.64 -4.42 -10.65
CA SER A 433 -3.76 -5.29 -10.28
C SER A 433 -4.25 -6.13 -11.47
N ALA A 434 -4.43 -5.49 -12.63
CA ALA A 434 -4.78 -6.19 -13.86
C ALA A 434 -3.66 -7.15 -14.31
N LEU A 435 -2.40 -6.79 -14.08
CA LEU A 435 -1.26 -7.66 -14.36
C LEU A 435 -1.21 -8.86 -13.39
N GLY A 436 -1.52 -8.66 -12.11
CA GLY A 436 -1.67 -9.71 -11.11
C GLY A 436 -2.78 -10.69 -11.46
N LEU A 437 -3.94 -10.19 -11.89
CA LEU A 437 -5.05 -11.00 -12.42
C LEU A 437 -4.61 -11.89 -13.59
N GLY A 438 -4.02 -11.26 -14.61
CA GLY A 438 -3.59 -11.99 -15.81
C GLY A 438 -2.52 -13.02 -15.50
N LEU A 439 -1.56 -12.69 -14.62
CA LEU A 439 -0.51 -13.62 -14.20
C LEU A 439 -1.08 -14.80 -13.41
N ASP A 440 -2.01 -14.57 -12.47
CA ASP A 440 -2.57 -15.66 -11.67
C ASP A 440 -3.35 -16.65 -12.53
N LEU A 441 -4.17 -16.14 -13.46
CA LEU A 441 -4.90 -16.99 -14.41
C LEU A 441 -3.94 -17.77 -15.32
N ALA A 442 -2.89 -17.14 -15.86
CA ALA A 442 -1.91 -17.81 -16.72
C ALA A 442 -1.14 -18.90 -15.95
N LEU A 443 -0.71 -18.62 -14.71
CA LEU A 443 -0.03 -19.60 -13.88
C LEU A 443 -0.93 -20.81 -13.58
N ARG A 444 -2.21 -20.59 -13.34
CA ARG A 444 -3.19 -21.66 -13.07
C ARG A 444 -3.51 -22.49 -14.31
N SER A 445 -3.73 -21.84 -15.46
CA SER A 445 -4.15 -22.53 -16.68
C SER A 445 -3.01 -23.20 -17.43
N GLU A 446 -1.77 -22.69 -17.32
CA GLU A 446 -0.64 -23.16 -18.15
C GLU A 446 0.48 -23.84 -17.35
N TYR A 447 0.58 -23.59 -16.04
CA TYR A 447 1.74 -24.01 -15.22
C TYR A 447 1.38 -24.77 -13.93
N ASP A 448 0.10 -25.05 -13.68
CA ASP A 448 -0.39 -25.75 -12.47
C ASP A 448 0.13 -25.12 -11.16
N THR A 449 0.19 -23.79 -11.13
CA THR A 449 0.64 -22.99 -9.99
C THR A 449 -0.19 -21.70 -9.89
N SER A 450 0.20 -20.75 -9.05
CA SER A 450 -0.58 -19.51 -8.84
C SER A 450 0.28 -18.34 -8.38
N VAL A 451 -0.29 -17.14 -8.42
CA VAL A 451 0.32 -15.98 -7.75
C VAL A 451 0.35 -16.22 -6.22
N ASP A 452 -0.57 -16.98 -5.63
CA ASP A 452 -0.47 -17.36 -4.21
C ASP A 452 0.85 -18.12 -3.93
N ALA A 453 1.26 -19.03 -4.83
CA ALA A 453 2.53 -19.73 -4.73
C ALA A 453 3.74 -18.79 -4.92
N LEU A 454 3.64 -17.81 -5.82
CA LEU A 454 4.65 -16.75 -5.98
C LEU A 454 4.81 -15.93 -4.70
N MET A 455 3.71 -15.46 -4.12
CA MET A 455 3.72 -14.65 -2.89
C MET A 455 4.29 -15.45 -1.72
N ARG A 456 3.92 -16.73 -1.56
CA ARG A 456 4.53 -17.62 -0.56
C ARG A 456 6.03 -17.80 -0.77
N TYR A 457 6.46 -18.02 -2.01
CA TYR A 457 7.88 -18.18 -2.31
C TYR A 457 8.68 -16.92 -1.98
N LEU A 458 8.17 -15.75 -2.35
CA LEU A 458 8.77 -14.46 -2.03
C LEU A 458 8.84 -14.22 -0.53
N TRP A 459 7.75 -14.51 0.18
CA TRP A 459 7.70 -14.43 1.62
C TRP A 459 8.75 -15.34 2.29
N GLN A 460 8.80 -16.62 1.91
CA GLN A 460 9.74 -17.58 2.51
C GLN A 460 11.21 -17.29 2.18
N THR A 461 11.49 -16.75 0.99
CA THR A 461 12.87 -16.53 0.52
C THR A 461 13.42 -15.17 0.95
N TYR A 462 12.56 -14.15 0.97
CA TYR A 462 12.93 -12.76 1.17
C TYR A 462 12.23 -12.16 2.40
N GLY A 463 10.89 -12.15 2.42
CA GLY A 463 10.11 -11.38 3.40
C GLY A 463 10.30 -11.80 4.85
N ARG A 464 10.24 -13.10 5.17
CA ARG A 464 10.35 -13.60 6.55
C ARG A 464 11.69 -13.30 7.24
N ASN A 465 12.72 -13.02 6.44
CA ASN A 465 14.06 -12.66 6.91
C ASN A 465 14.40 -11.21 6.56
N GLU A 466 13.40 -10.42 6.12
CA GLU A 466 13.51 -9.00 5.80
C GLU A 466 14.65 -8.69 4.82
N ARG A 467 14.76 -9.53 3.78
CA ARG A 467 15.71 -9.30 2.70
C ARG A 467 15.00 -8.51 1.60
N PRO A 468 15.47 -7.31 1.24
CA PRO A 468 14.86 -6.56 0.16
C PRO A 468 15.01 -7.28 -1.19
N ILE A 469 14.06 -7.03 -2.09
CA ILE A 469 13.99 -7.62 -3.43
C ILE A 469 14.32 -6.60 -4.52
N THR A 470 14.84 -7.10 -5.64
CA THR A 470 15.00 -6.35 -6.90
C THR A 470 14.08 -6.92 -7.98
N SER A 471 13.94 -6.22 -9.11
CA SER A 471 13.19 -6.76 -10.27
C SER A 471 13.74 -8.09 -10.76
N SER A 472 15.06 -8.31 -10.66
CA SER A 472 15.69 -9.58 -11.02
C SER A 472 15.30 -10.71 -10.08
N ASP A 473 15.15 -10.42 -8.79
CA ASP A 473 14.72 -11.41 -7.79
C ASP A 473 13.26 -11.83 -8.03
N LEU A 474 12.40 -10.89 -8.43
CA LEU A 474 11.01 -11.18 -8.78
C LEU A 474 10.89 -12.00 -10.07
N GLU A 475 11.71 -11.70 -11.09
CA GLU A 475 11.78 -12.53 -12.31
C GLU A 475 12.25 -13.95 -12.01
N GLN A 476 13.28 -14.10 -11.16
CA GLN A 476 13.78 -15.41 -10.73
C GLN A 476 12.76 -16.18 -9.89
N ALA A 477 12.04 -15.49 -9.00
CA ALA A 477 10.95 -16.08 -8.23
C ALA A 477 9.84 -16.60 -9.16
N LEU A 478 9.46 -15.82 -10.17
CA LEU A 478 8.49 -16.24 -11.17
C LEU A 478 8.98 -17.46 -11.97
N ALA A 479 10.24 -17.45 -12.40
CA ALA A 479 10.85 -18.59 -13.08
C ALA A 479 10.87 -19.86 -12.22
N HIS A 480 11.11 -19.71 -10.92
CA HIS A 480 11.08 -20.81 -9.96
C HIS A 480 9.68 -21.43 -9.84
N VAL A 481 8.65 -20.62 -9.57
CA VAL A 481 7.30 -21.14 -9.30
C VAL A 481 6.61 -21.67 -10.55
N SER A 482 6.90 -21.10 -11.73
CA SER A 482 6.38 -21.59 -13.03
C SER A 482 7.19 -22.75 -13.61
N GLY A 483 8.40 -23.01 -13.08
CA GLY A 483 9.35 -23.94 -13.70
C GLY A 483 9.87 -23.50 -15.07
N SER A 484 9.68 -22.24 -15.47
CA SER A 484 9.98 -21.74 -16.82
C SER A 484 10.65 -20.37 -16.81
N THR A 485 11.98 -20.36 -16.94
CA THR A 485 12.74 -19.10 -17.14
C THR A 485 12.32 -18.37 -18.42
N ALA A 486 11.95 -19.10 -19.47
CA ALA A 486 11.51 -18.50 -20.73
C ALA A 486 10.19 -17.74 -20.56
N PHE A 487 9.25 -18.29 -19.78
CA PHE A 487 7.99 -17.61 -19.45
C PHE A 487 8.23 -16.36 -18.61
N ALA A 488 8.98 -16.49 -17.52
CA ALA A 488 9.26 -15.37 -16.62
C ALA A 488 9.92 -14.20 -17.37
N ARG A 489 10.95 -14.49 -18.17
CA ARG A 489 11.62 -13.48 -19.00
C ARG A 489 10.65 -12.81 -19.98
N LYS A 490 9.84 -13.59 -20.69
CA LYS A 490 8.84 -13.05 -21.63
C LYS A 490 7.79 -12.19 -20.93
N PHE A 491 7.38 -12.57 -19.72
CA PHE A 491 6.44 -11.82 -18.91
C PHE A 491 7.00 -10.43 -18.57
N PHE A 492 8.24 -10.38 -18.07
CA PHE A 492 8.90 -9.12 -17.74
C PHE A 492 9.15 -8.26 -18.99
N GLU A 493 9.68 -8.85 -20.06
CA GLU A 493 9.96 -8.13 -21.32
C GLU A 493 8.70 -7.52 -21.94
N ARG A 494 7.57 -8.23 -21.96
CA ARG A 494 6.36 -7.77 -22.66
C ARG A 494 5.43 -6.93 -21.80
N TYR A 495 5.24 -7.32 -20.54
CA TYR A 495 4.16 -6.78 -19.70
C TYR A 495 4.65 -5.87 -18.58
N VAL A 496 5.89 -6.05 -18.10
CA VAL A 496 6.47 -5.20 -17.04
C VAL A 496 7.23 -4.01 -17.64
N PHE A 497 8.14 -4.29 -18.57
CA PHE A 497 8.96 -3.28 -19.25
C PHE A 497 8.43 -2.90 -20.64
N GLY A 498 7.55 -3.73 -21.20
CA GLY A 498 6.81 -3.42 -22.41
C GLY A 498 5.48 -2.75 -22.12
N ASN A 499 4.63 -2.69 -23.13
CA ASN A 499 3.30 -2.10 -23.07
C ASN A 499 2.20 -3.03 -23.58
N ASP A 500 2.48 -4.33 -23.72
CA ASP A 500 1.48 -5.30 -24.10
C ASP A 500 0.45 -5.46 -22.96
N ALA A 501 -0.81 -5.70 -23.32
CA ALA A 501 -1.82 -6.20 -22.39
C ALA A 501 -1.86 -7.73 -22.46
N MET A 502 -2.21 -8.39 -21.36
CA MET A 502 -2.48 -9.83 -21.36
C MET A 502 -3.83 -10.12 -22.02
N ASP A 503 -4.00 -11.34 -22.54
CA ASP A 503 -5.24 -11.79 -23.19
C ASP A 503 -6.29 -12.17 -22.14
N TYR A 504 -6.91 -11.17 -21.53
CA TYR A 504 -7.87 -11.36 -20.44
C TYR A 504 -9.08 -12.19 -20.87
N ASP A 505 -9.53 -12.07 -22.13
CA ASP A 505 -10.62 -12.86 -22.68
C ASP A 505 -10.30 -14.36 -22.63
N ALA A 506 -9.13 -14.76 -23.15
CA ALA A 506 -8.70 -16.16 -23.13
C ALA A 506 -8.47 -16.68 -21.70
N LEU A 507 -7.83 -15.86 -20.86
CA LEU A 507 -7.48 -16.23 -19.49
C LEU A 507 -8.72 -16.41 -18.60
N LEU A 508 -9.71 -15.52 -18.68
CA LEU A 508 -10.95 -15.63 -17.89
C LEU A 508 -11.85 -16.76 -18.37
N ALA A 509 -11.81 -17.11 -19.66
CA ALA A 509 -12.56 -18.25 -20.19
C ALA A 509 -12.15 -19.58 -19.52
N HIS A 510 -10.87 -19.74 -19.11
CA HIS A 510 -10.43 -20.90 -18.33
C HIS A 510 -11.09 -21.00 -16.95
N ALA A 511 -11.57 -19.88 -16.39
CA ALA A 511 -12.36 -19.83 -15.17
C ALA A 511 -13.87 -19.80 -15.46
N GLY A 512 -14.32 -20.03 -16.70
CA GLY A 512 -15.72 -19.90 -17.10
C GLY A 512 -16.29 -18.48 -16.91
N MET A 513 -15.48 -17.45 -17.14
CA MET A 513 -15.91 -16.06 -17.12
C MET A 513 -15.79 -15.45 -18.52
N LEU A 514 -16.78 -14.65 -18.90
CA LEU A 514 -16.88 -14.03 -20.21
C LEU A 514 -16.66 -12.53 -20.10
N ILE A 515 -15.73 -11.99 -20.89
CA ILE A 515 -15.69 -10.57 -21.20
C ILE A 515 -16.61 -10.33 -22.40
N ARG A 516 -17.50 -9.33 -22.32
CA ARG A 516 -18.33 -8.89 -23.45
C ARG A 516 -18.57 -7.38 -23.41
N PRO A 517 -18.98 -6.74 -24.52
CA PRO A 517 -19.37 -5.34 -24.48
C PRO A 517 -20.53 -5.12 -23.50
N ALA A 518 -20.42 -4.11 -22.64
CA ALA A 518 -21.46 -3.77 -21.67
C ALA A 518 -22.70 -3.17 -22.36
N GLU A 519 -22.48 -2.39 -23.42
CA GLU A 519 -23.53 -1.76 -24.22
C GLU A 519 -23.29 -2.02 -25.72
N PRO A 520 -23.56 -3.25 -26.24
CA PRO A 520 -23.33 -3.58 -27.64
C PRO A 520 -24.09 -2.65 -28.60
N GLY A 521 -23.41 -2.12 -29.61
CA GLY A 521 -24.01 -1.20 -30.59
C GLY A 521 -24.21 0.23 -30.09
N ALA A 522 -23.82 0.57 -28.86
CA ALA A 522 -23.82 1.94 -28.37
C ALA A 522 -22.61 2.73 -28.92
N PHE A 523 -22.83 3.98 -29.31
CA PHE A 523 -21.78 4.86 -29.86
C PHE A 523 -21.41 5.98 -28.90
N THR A 524 -20.17 6.44 -29.00
CA THR A 524 -19.63 7.54 -28.20
C THR A 524 -18.78 8.49 -29.05
N VAL A 525 -18.71 9.74 -28.61
CA VAL A 525 -17.74 10.72 -29.12
C VAL A 525 -16.44 10.74 -28.30
N GLY A 526 -16.36 9.98 -27.20
CA GLY A 526 -15.15 9.80 -26.41
C GLY A 526 -14.79 11.00 -25.53
N GLY A 527 -15.72 11.40 -24.67
CA GLY A 527 -15.49 12.39 -23.60
C GLY A 527 -16.78 12.77 -22.90
N ARG A 528 -16.68 13.50 -21.78
CA ARG A 528 -17.84 13.96 -21.02
C ARG A 528 -18.31 15.29 -21.56
N LEU A 529 -19.59 15.40 -21.87
CA LEU A 529 -20.22 16.63 -22.35
C LEU A 529 -21.29 17.09 -21.35
N ALA A 530 -21.38 18.40 -21.13
CA ALA A 530 -22.43 18.97 -20.29
C ALA A 530 -23.06 20.19 -20.95
N ALA A 531 -24.36 20.38 -20.73
CA ALA A 531 -25.04 21.59 -21.14
C ALA A 531 -24.44 22.82 -20.43
N ASP A 532 -24.23 23.89 -21.20
CA ASP A 532 -23.73 25.17 -20.70
C ASP A 532 -24.64 26.36 -21.12
N GLY A 533 -25.87 26.07 -21.54
CA GLY A 533 -26.84 27.05 -22.03
C GLY A 533 -26.67 27.42 -23.51
N GLU A 534 -25.44 27.59 -23.97
CA GLU A 534 -25.11 27.98 -25.36
C GLU A 534 -24.64 26.80 -26.25
N GLY A 535 -24.43 25.64 -25.65
CA GLY A 535 -23.83 24.48 -26.31
C GLY A 535 -23.58 23.33 -25.34
N LEU A 536 -22.81 22.35 -25.81
CA LEU A 536 -22.26 21.26 -25.00
C LEU A 536 -20.79 21.51 -24.73
N ARG A 537 -20.45 21.77 -23.47
CA ARG A 537 -19.08 21.98 -23.03
C ARG A 537 -18.39 20.64 -22.79
N VAL A 538 -17.18 20.49 -23.31
CA VAL A 538 -16.32 19.34 -23.02
C VAL A 538 -15.81 19.46 -21.60
N GLN A 539 -16.19 18.50 -20.76
CA GLN A 539 -15.77 18.38 -19.37
C GLN A 539 -14.73 17.27 -19.22
N GLY A 540 -13.75 17.51 -18.35
CA GLY A 540 -12.69 16.54 -18.10
C GLY A 540 -11.73 16.34 -19.28
N PRO A 541 -10.69 15.51 -19.11
CA PRO A 541 -9.66 15.28 -20.11
C PRO A 541 -10.23 14.61 -21.37
N VAL A 542 -9.72 15.02 -22.53
CA VAL A 542 -9.99 14.37 -23.82
C VAL A 542 -8.86 13.37 -24.10
N LEU A 543 -9.23 12.09 -24.28
CA LEU A 543 -8.25 11.00 -24.40
C LEU A 543 -7.77 10.81 -25.85
N GLU A 544 -6.48 10.56 -26.02
CA GLU A 544 -5.88 10.17 -27.30
C GLU A 544 -6.59 8.96 -27.89
N GLY A 545 -6.81 8.98 -29.22
CA GLY A 545 -7.56 7.94 -29.92
C GLY A 545 -9.08 8.09 -29.89
N THR A 546 -9.64 9.00 -29.08
CA THR A 546 -11.09 9.28 -29.09
C THR A 546 -11.53 10.13 -30.30
N PRO A 547 -12.82 10.09 -30.68
CA PRO A 547 -13.36 10.97 -31.71
C PRO A 547 -13.19 12.47 -31.41
N LEU A 548 -13.40 12.90 -30.17
CA LEU A 548 -13.16 14.29 -29.76
C LEU A 548 -11.69 14.69 -29.99
N HIS A 549 -10.74 13.84 -29.58
CA HIS A 549 -9.32 14.09 -29.81
C HIS A 549 -8.98 14.18 -31.30
N ALA A 550 -9.47 13.23 -32.11
CA ALA A 550 -9.23 13.20 -33.56
C ALA A 550 -9.82 14.43 -34.27
N ALA A 551 -10.92 14.98 -33.75
CA ALA A 551 -11.56 16.19 -34.28
C ALA A 551 -10.85 17.50 -33.85
N GLY A 552 -9.80 17.43 -33.02
CA GLY A 552 -9.09 18.59 -32.49
C GLY A 552 -9.86 19.35 -31.40
N ILE A 553 -10.80 18.68 -30.73
CA ILE A 553 -11.64 19.26 -29.69
C ILE A 553 -11.03 18.95 -28.32
N ALA A 554 -10.85 19.97 -27.49
CA ALA A 554 -10.19 19.87 -26.20
C ALA A 554 -11.14 20.12 -25.02
N THR A 555 -10.68 19.79 -23.81
CA THR A 555 -11.36 20.14 -22.55
C THR A 555 -11.66 21.64 -22.50
N GLY A 556 -12.90 21.97 -22.14
CA GLY A 556 -13.38 23.34 -22.04
C GLY A 556 -13.90 23.92 -23.35
N ASP A 557 -13.72 23.25 -24.49
CA ASP A 557 -14.33 23.68 -25.75
C ASP A 557 -15.86 23.54 -25.70
N LEU A 558 -16.56 24.39 -26.45
CA LEU A 558 -18.02 24.42 -26.52
C LEU A 558 -18.48 23.97 -27.90
N ILE A 559 -19.15 22.83 -27.96
CA ILE A 559 -19.81 22.34 -29.18
C ILE A 559 -21.15 23.05 -29.31
N THR A 560 -21.32 23.84 -30.37
CA THR A 560 -22.51 24.69 -30.58
C THR A 560 -23.43 24.17 -31.67
N ARG A 561 -22.89 23.41 -32.65
CA ARG A 561 -23.69 22.78 -33.71
C ARG A 561 -23.20 21.38 -34.06
N VAL A 562 -24.15 20.51 -34.41
CA VAL A 562 -23.92 19.18 -34.98
C VAL A 562 -24.78 19.05 -36.24
N ASP A 563 -24.17 18.73 -37.38
CA ASP A 563 -24.79 18.64 -38.70
C ASP A 563 -25.65 19.87 -39.05
N GLY A 564 -25.12 21.05 -38.74
CA GLY A 564 -25.76 22.34 -39.03
C GLY A 564 -26.88 22.73 -38.05
N ARG A 565 -27.28 21.84 -37.13
CA ARG A 565 -28.29 22.13 -36.10
C ARG A 565 -27.62 22.64 -34.83
N GLU A 566 -28.17 23.70 -34.25
CA GLU A 566 -27.78 24.19 -32.93
C GLU A 566 -28.16 23.20 -31.84
N ILE A 567 -27.22 22.99 -30.91
CA ILE A 567 -27.40 22.09 -29.77
C ILE A 567 -27.18 22.88 -28.48
N SER A 568 -27.97 22.58 -27.46
CA SER A 568 -27.80 23.18 -26.12
C SER A 568 -28.02 22.16 -24.99
N HIS A 569 -28.37 20.92 -25.32
CA HIS A 569 -28.66 19.86 -24.36
C HIS A 569 -28.14 18.50 -24.87
N PRO A 570 -27.49 17.66 -24.02
CA PRO A 570 -26.89 16.38 -24.41
C PRO A 570 -27.85 15.45 -25.13
N ALA A 571 -29.12 15.41 -24.69
CA ALA A 571 -30.18 14.57 -25.25
C ALA A 571 -30.32 14.58 -26.79
N TYR A 572 -29.97 15.69 -27.47
CA TYR A 572 -29.96 15.69 -28.93
C TYR A 572 -28.82 14.85 -29.51
N LEU A 573 -27.62 14.98 -28.94
CA LEU A 573 -26.47 14.18 -29.33
C LEU A 573 -26.68 12.72 -28.93
N ASP A 574 -27.24 12.46 -27.75
CA ASP A 574 -27.57 11.10 -27.31
C ASP A 574 -28.53 10.41 -28.29
N ALA A 575 -29.64 11.07 -28.65
CA ALA A 575 -30.59 10.54 -29.63
C ALA A 575 -29.99 10.36 -31.04
N LEU A 576 -29.00 11.19 -31.41
CA LEU A 576 -28.26 11.04 -32.66
C LEU A 576 -27.34 9.81 -32.61
N LEU A 577 -26.71 9.55 -31.46
CA LEU A 577 -25.84 8.39 -31.22
C LEU A 577 -26.65 7.09 -31.15
N ASP A 578 -27.86 7.11 -30.59
CA ASP A 578 -28.76 5.95 -30.51
C ASP A 578 -29.20 5.42 -31.89
N THR A 579 -29.21 6.30 -32.89
CA THR A 579 -29.62 5.98 -34.28
C THR A 579 -28.46 6.07 -35.25
N PHE A 580 -27.23 6.05 -34.73
CA PHE A 580 -26.03 6.29 -35.51
C PHE A 580 -25.69 5.11 -36.43
N GLU A 581 -25.37 5.44 -37.68
CA GLU A 581 -24.89 4.46 -38.66
C GLU A 581 -23.35 4.37 -38.58
N PRO A 582 -22.76 3.18 -38.35
CA PRO A 582 -21.32 3.02 -38.23
C PRO A 582 -20.56 3.64 -39.40
N GLY A 583 -19.53 4.45 -39.09
CA GLY A 583 -18.68 5.10 -40.08
C GLY A 583 -19.23 6.42 -40.65
N ARG A 584 -20.45 6.84 -40.30
CA ARG A 584 -20.94 8.19 -40.60
C ARG A 584 -20.05 9.25 -39.93
N THR A 585 -19.89 10.41 -40.56
CA THR A 585 -19.17 11.54 -39.96
C THR A 585 -20.16 12.66 -39.63
N LEU A 586 -19.94 13.33 -38.50
CA LEU A 586 -20.71 14.47 -38.03
C LEU A 586 -19.92 15.74 -38.28
N HIS A 587 -20.57 16.76 -38.85
CA HIS A 587 -19.99 18.10 -38.98
C HIS A 587 -20.26 18.91 -37.71
N ILE A 588 -19.20 19.25 -36.99
CA ILE A 588 -19.26 19.86 -35.67
C ILE A 588 -18.76 21.30 -35.72
N ARG A 589 -19.53 22.23 -35.14
CA ARG A 589 -19.05 23.60 -34.88
C ARG A 589 -18.65 23.76 -33.42
N VAL A 590 -17.43 24.24 -33.21
CA VAL A 590 -16.80 24.35 -31.90
C VAL A 590 -16.36 25.79 -31.65
N VAL A 591 -16.55 26.26 -30.42
CA VAL A 591 -15.94 27.49 -29.90
C VAL A 591 -14.86 27.08 -28.90
N SER A 592 -13.59 27.31 -29.26
CA SER A 592 -12.43 27.08 -28.40
C SER A 592 -11.76 28.40 -28.09
N ARG A 593 -11.73 28.79 -26.81
CA ARG A 593 -11.05 30.02 -26.34
C ARG A 593 -11.41 31.28 -27.16
N GLY A 594 -12.67 31.40 -27.56
CA GLY A 594 -13.19 32.52 -28.35
C GLY A 594 -12.99 32.40 -29.87
N VAL A 595 -12.33 31.35 -30.35
CA VAL A 595 -12.18 31.04 -31.77
C VAL A 595 -13.25 30.03 -32.17
N THR A 596 -13.99 30.33 -33.24
CA THR A 596 -14.96 29.39 -33.82
C THR A 596 -14.32 28.66 -34.98
N PHE A 597 -14.45 27.34 -35.01
CA PHE A 597 -14.05 26.50 -36.14
C PHE A 597 -15.06 25.39 -36.38
N ASP A 598 -15.05 24.87 -37.60
CA ASP A 598 -15.82 23.69 -38.01
C ASP A 598 -14.84 22.51 -38.17
N THR A 599 -15.25 21.31 -37.75
CA THR A 599 -14.47 20.07 -37.82
C THR A 599 -15.36 18.87 -38.11
N MET A 600 -14.75 17.73 -38.47
CA MET A 600 -15.45 16.46 -38.67
C MET A 600 -15.15 15.52 -37.51
N LEU A 601 -16.18 14.88 -36.98
CA LEU A 601 -16.08 13.91 -35.90
C LEU A 601 -16.78 12.62 -36.30
N THR A 602 -16.11 11.48 -36.13
CA THR A 602 -16.67 10.15 -36.41
C THR A 602 -16.90 9.43 -35.08
N PRO A 603 -18.13 9.34 -34.57
CA PRO A 603 -18.43 8.50 -33.41
C PRO A 603 -17.96 7.06 -33.61
N VAL A 604 -17.52 6.44 -32.51
CA VAL A 604 -17.06 5.05 -32.47
C VAL A 604 -17.92 4.25 -31.51
N GLU A 605 -17.97 2.93 -31.71
CA GLU A 605 -18.65 2.05 -30.76
C GLU A 605 -17.96 2.13 -29.39
N ARG A 606 -18.76 2.04 -28.32
CA ARG A 606 -18.23 2.02 -26.95
C ARG A 606 -17.38 0.78 -26.74
N THR A 607 -16.26 0.95 -26.06
CA THR A 607 -15.32 -0.13 -25.73
C THR A 607 -15.51 -0.67 -24.32
N ASP A 608 -16.44 -0.13 -23.54
CA ASP A 608 -16.71 -0.58 -22.18
C ASP A 608 -17.12 -2.05 -22.17
N ARG A 609 -16.39 -2.86 -21.40
CA ARG A 609 -16.62 -4.28 -21.22
C ARG A 609 -17.20 -4.58 -19.85
N GLU A 610 -18.01 -5.62 -19.76
CA GLU A 610 -18.37 -6.26 -18.49
C GLU A 610 -17.77 -7.66 -18.42
N VAL A 611 -17.56 -8.15 -17.20
CA VAL A 611 -17.18 -9.53 -16.93
C VAL A 611 -18.35 -10.21 -16.25
N VAL A 612 -18.84 -11.30 -16.85
CA VAL A 612 -19.96 -12.09 -16.33
C VAL A 612 -19.57 -13.56 -16.20
N LEU A 613 -20.26 -14.29 -15.33
CA LEU A 613 -20.10 -15.74 -15.26
C LEU A 613 -20.73 -16.40 -16.50
N PHE A 614 -20.15 -17.50 -16.96
CA PHE A 614 -20.68 -18.26 -18.11
C PHE A 614 -22.12 -18.72 -17.87
N GLU A 615 -22.44 -19.20 -16.67
CA GLU A 615 -23.79 -19.61 -16.30
C GLU A 615 -24.82 -18.47 -16.39
N ASP A 616 -24.43 -17.24 -16.04
CA ASP A 616 -25.28 -16.05 -16.15
C ASP A 616 -25.44 -15.59 -17.61
N ALA A 617 -24.47 -15.93 -18.46
CA ALA A 617 -24.52 -15.70 -19.90
C ALA A 617 -25.17 -16.85 -20.70
N GLY A 618 -25.65 -17.90 -20.05
CA GLY A 618 -26.23 -19.07 -20.70
C GLY A 618 -25.21 -19.95 -21.46
N LEU A 619 -23.93 -19.86 -21.08
CA LEU A 619 -22.84 -20.69 -21.59
C LEU A 619 -22.61 -21.91 -20.70
N GLU A 620 -22.07 -22.98 -21.29
CA GLU A 620 -21.73 -24.20 -20.56
C GLU A 620 -20.50 -23.99 -19.68
N VAL A 621 -20.59 -24.38 -18.41
CA VAL A 621 -19.45 -24.40 -17.47
C VAL A 621 -18.94 -25.83 -17.35
N THR A 622 -17.70 -26.07 -17.73
CA THR A 622 -17.09 -27.41 -17.64
C THR A 622 -16.56 -27.69 -16.23
N PRO A 623 -16.38 -28.97 -15.84
CA PRO A 623 -15.75 -29.32 -14.57
C PRO A 623 -14.35 -28.70 -14.38
N ASP A 624 -13.56 -28.58 -15.46
CA ASP A 624 -12.23 -27.96 -15.41
C ASP A 624 -12.31 -26.47 -15.11
N MET A 625 -13.29 -25.76 -15.71
CA MET A 625 -13.55 -24.34 -15.43
C MET A 625 -13.95 -24.13 -13.97
N MET A 626 -14.83 -24.98 -13.43
CA MET A 626 -15.23 -24.92 -12.02
C MET A 626 -14.05 -25.18 -11.11
N SER A 627 -13.26 -26.22 -11.38
CA SER A 627 -12.07 -26.57 -10.59
C SER A 627 -11.07 -25.41 -10.53
N LEU A 628 -10.74 -24.79 -11.67
CA LEU A 628 -9.85 -23.62 -11.70
C LEU A 628 -10.45 -22.42 -10.97
N ARG A 629 -11.74 -22.13 -11.19
CA ARG A 629 -12.44 -21.02 -10.53
C ARG A 629 -12.49 -21.22 -9.02
N GLU A 630 -12.81 -22.41 -8.52
CA GLU A 630 -12.84 -22.73 -7.09
C GLU A 630 -11.44 -22.70 -6.47
N ALA A 631 -10.40 -23.15 -7.18
CA ALA A 631 -9.02 -23.05 -6.74
C ALA A 631 -8.52 -21.59 -6.71
N TRP A 632 -9.08 -20.71 -7.55
CA TRP A 632 -8.76 -19.29 -7.60
C TRP A 632 -9.54 -18.47 -6.57
N LEU A 633 -10.85 -18.67 -6.52
CA LEU A 633 -11.82 -17.94 -5.72
C LEU A 633 -12.26 -18.72 -4.48
N TRP A 634 -11.39 -19.58 -3.94
CA TRP A 634 -11.67 -20.37 -2.75
C TRP A 634 -12.21 -19.47 -1.62
N GLN A 635 -13.09 -19.98 -0.78
CA GLN A 635 -13.56 -19.24 0.39
C GLN A 635 -13.10 -19.92 1.67
N LEU A 636 -12.97 -19.14 2.75
CA LEU A 636 -12.90 -19.69 4.09
C LEU A 636 -14.24 -20.34 4.43
N ASP A 637 -14.18 -21.50 5.09
CA ASP A 637 -15.38 -22.13 5.62
C ASP A 637 -16.01 -21.19 6.65
N THR A 638 -17.32 -20.94 6.53
CA THR A 638 -18.05 -19.98 7.37
C THR A 638 -18.16 -20.39 8.85
N GLU A 639 -17.63 -21.56 9.23
CA GLU A 639 -17.79 -22.14 10.57
C GLU A 639 -16.58 -21.95 11.51
N HIS A 640 -15.47 -21.31 11.10
CA HIS A 640 -14.27 -21.12 11.95
C HIS A 640 -13.82 -19.67 12.10
#